data_AF-A0A9W6Q8A4-F1
#
_entry.id   AF-A0A9W6Q8A4-F1
#
_cell.length_a   1.000
_cell.length_b   1.000
_cell.length_c   1.000
_cell.angle_alpha   90.00
_cell.angle_beta   90.00
_cell.angle_gamma   90.00
#
_symmetry.space_group_name_H-M   'P 1'
#
loop_
_entity.id
_entity.type
_entity.pdbx_description
1 polymer ?
#
loop_
_entity_poly.entity_id
_entity_poly.type
_entity_poly.pdbx_seq_one_letter_code
_entity_poly.pdbx_strand_id
1 'polypeptide(L)'
;MAQPFELPDFYVPYPARINPHYEEARVHTKDWARSFGMLEGSGVWEEHDLDSHDYALLCSYTHPDCGSEALDLVTDWYTWVFFFDDHFLETFKRTLDREGGKAYLDRLPAFMPMDLADGYPEATNPVEAGLADLWQRTVPHMSADWRARFAESTRNLLNESLWELSNINEGRVANPVEYIEMRRKVGGAPWSAGLIEYAANAEVPGSVAHSRPLRVLRDAFSDGVHLRNDLFSYEREIGEEGELSNGVLVLETFLGCSTQQAADAVNDLLTSRLQQFENTALTELAPLVVEHALGPEEVARVLAYVKGMQDWQSGGHEWHMRSSRYMNGGGAAAPALGPTGLGTSAADIRLAAGVRGLRSFTHTPYRRAVPAPLPAFPMPYPLTLNPHLDGARESVVAWAREFGLLDPEPGVPGSDVWNEAKLRDYDFALCAAGIDPDATPAELDLSSAWLTWGTYADDYYPAVFGRPRDLLGAKAANERLHALMTLDGSLPFAPRNALESGLADVWRRTVAPFGQGARAAFRKAVGDMLDSWLWELANGAQNRIPDPVDYIEMRRATFGSDLTMSLSRLGRGEAVPEEVYASGTLRAIEDSAADYACLVNDLHSYRKETEYEGEFHNLVRVVENFFSCEHPVAVDIVADLMASRLSQFAHLLDGELPLLKQDLAIEGEAEQALDGYVRELQDWMAAVLHWHRECRRYTDDALRRHFAPSTAVRPELGTAAMRILETIGR
;
A
#
# COMPACT_ATOMS: atom_id res chain seq x y z
N MET A 1 7.53 -20.83 30.64
CA MET A 1 6.25 -21.46 30.24
C MET A 1 6.52 -22.24 28.96
N ALA A 2 5.56 -22.99 28.39
CA ALA A 2 5.76 -23.53 27.04
C ALA A 2 5.62 -22.36 26.04
N GLN A 3 6.52 -22.25 25.06
CA GLN A 3 6.45 -21.19 24.05
C GLN A 3 5.08 -21.23 23.32
N PRO A 4 4.48 -20.07 22.97
CA PRO A 4 3.15 -20.03 22.36
C PRO A 4 3.05 -20.75 21.01
N PHE A 5 4.14 -20.79 20.26
CA PHE A 5 4.29 -21.50 18.99
C PHE A 5 5.77 -21.82 18.72
N GLU A 6 6.03 -22.73 17.79
CA GLU A 6 7.38 -22.98 17.27
C GLU A 6 7.71 -21.96 16.17
N LEU A 7 8.87 -21.31 16.26
CA LEU A 7 9.32 -20.36 15.23
C LEU A 7 9.38 -21.05 13.86
N PRO A 8 8.79 -20.46 12.80
CA PRO A 8 8.75 -21.06 11.50
C PRO A 8 10.10 -20.96 10.77
N ASP A 9 10.24 -21.72 9.67
CA ASP A 9 11.40 -21.60 8.79
C ASP A 9 11.35 -20.27 8.01
N PHE A 10 12.25 -19.35 8.36
CA PHE A 10 12.33 -18.03 7.74
C PHE A 10 12.98 -18.06 6.34
N TYR A 11 12.42 -17.27 5.43
CA TYR A 11 13.09 -16.90 4.17
C TYR A 11 14.11 -15.79 4.43
N VAL A 12 15.39 -16.13 4.30
CA VAL A 12 16.53 -15.22 4.50
C VAL A 12 17.38 -15.25 3.22
N PRO A 13 17.12 -14.36 2.24
CA PRO A 13 17.70 -14.46 0.90
C PRO A 13 19.21 -14.20 0.87
N TYR A 14 19.72 -13.47 1.86
CA TYR A 14 21.13 -13.10 1.96
C TYR A 14 21.71 -13.52 3.31
N PRO A 15 22.98 -13.96 3.35
CA PRO A 15 23.67 -14.16 4.61
C PRO A 15 23.99 -12.82 5.27
N ALA A 16 23.75 -12.71 6.56
CA ALA A 16 24.15 -11.53 7.32
C ALA A 16 25.68 -11.39 7.37
N ARG A 17 26.14 -10.15 7.46
CA ARG A 17 27.54 -9.76 7.66
C ARG A 17 27.61 -8.95 8.96
N ILE A 18 28.77 -8.94 9.61
CA ILE A 18 28.97 -8.19 10.85
C ILE A 18 30.06 -7.13 10.65
N ASN A 19 29.79 -5.93 11.14
CA ASN A 19 30.74 -4.83 11.16
C ASN A 19 31.92 -5.16 12.10
N PRO A 20 33.18 -4.98 11.68
CA PRO A 20 34.35 -5.26 12.53
C PRO A 20 34.47 -4.34 13.75
N HIS A 21 33.72 -3.24 13.83
CA HIS A 21 33.76 -2.24 14.90
C HIS A 21 32.77 -2.52 16.05
N TYR A 22 32.17 -3.71 16.12
CA TYR A 22 31.16 -4.09 17.13
C TYR A 22 31.54 -3.74 18.58
N GLU A 23 32.72 -4.15 19.04
CA GLU A 23 33.12 -3.92 20.44
C GLU A 23 33.35 -2.44 20.76
N GLU A 24 33.77 -1.65 19.76
CA GLU A 24 33.93 -0.19 19.88
C GLU A 24 32.57 0.47 20.10
N ALA A 25 31.60 0.15 19.23
CA ALA A 25 30.23 0.66 19.32
C ALA A 25 29.53 0.23 20.62
N ARG A 26 29.78 -1.00 21.09
CA ARG A 26 29.22 -1.51 22.35
C ARG A 26 29.71 -0.73 23.57
N VAL A 27 31.00 -0.42 23.64
CA VAL A 27 31.55 0.38 24.74
C VAL A 27 31.05 1.83 24.64
N HIS A 28 31.12 2.42 23.44
CA HIS A 28 30.69 3.80 23.20
C HIS A 28 29.23 4.02 23.60
N THR A 29 28.31 3.19 23.09
CA THR A 29 26.87 3.41 23.32
C THR A 29 26.46 3.24 24.78
N LYS A 30 27.16 2.38 25.53
CA LYS A 30 26.95 2.23 26.97
C LYS A 30 27.32 3.49 27.73
N ASP A 31 28.48 4.07 27.43
CA ASP A 31 28.92 5.32 28.05
C ASP A 31 27.99 6.48 27.66
N TRP A 32 27.55 6.51 26.39
CA TRP A 32 26.58 7.46 25.89
C TRP A 32 25.23 7.35 26.64
N ALA A 33 24.61 6.18 26.69
CA ALA A 33 23.32 5.95 27.35
C ALA A 33 23.35 6.34 28.84
N ARG A 34 24.45 6.04 29.53
CA ARG A 34 24.66 6.48 30.92
C ARG A 34 24.72 8.00 31.04
N SER A 35 25.46 8.65 30.15
CA SER A 35 25.63 10.12 30.18
C SER A 35 24.32 10.89 29.97
N PHE A 36 23.37 10.30 29.25
CA PHE A 36 22.03 10.86 29.02
C PHE A 36 20.97 10.37 30.02
N GLY A 37 21.35 9.58 31.03
CA GLY A 37 20.45 9.17 32.11
C GLY A 37 19.44 8.08 31.72
N MET A 38 19.79 7.24 30.75
CA MET A 38 18.94 6.12 30.30
C MET A 38 19.13 4.83 31.09
N LEU A 39 20.17 4.75 31.93
CA LEU A 39 20.48 3.58 32.75
C LEU A 39 20.07 3.82 34.21
N GLU A 40 21.02 3.72 35.14
CA GLU A 40 20.77 3.72 36.57
C GLU A 40 19.96 4.96 37.00
N GLY A 41 18.78 4.73 37.58
CA GLY A 41 17.88 5.80 38.04
C GLY A 41 16.86 6.31 37.01
N SER A 42 16.86 5.78 35.78
CA SER A 42 15.82 6.05 34.78
C SER A 42 14.45 5.48 35.16
N GLY A 43 14.44 4.39 35.94
CA GLY A 43 13.24 3.59 36.20
C GLY A 43 12.85 2.67 35.05
N VAL A 44 13.66 2.59 34.01
CA VAL A 44 13.40 1.79 32.78
C VAL A 44 14.47 0.72 32.63
N TRP A 45 15.75 1.09 32.51
CA TRP A 45 16.87 0.16 32.31
C TRP A 45 17.97 0.32 33.36
N GLU A 46 18.67 -0.77 33.64
CA GLU A 46 19.98 -0.82 34.27
C GLU A 46 21.05 -1.22 33.23
N GLU A 47 22.35 -1.12 33.55
CA GLU A 47 23.43 -1.51 32.61
C GLU A 47 23.27 -2.95 32.09
N HIS A 48 22.85 -3.87 32.97
CA HIS A 48 22.60 -5.26 32.61
C HIS A 48 21.59 -5.40 31.47
N ASP A 49 20.53 -4.57 31.48
CA ASP A 49 19.46 -4.68 30.51
C ASP A 49 19.98 -4.26 29.13
N LEU A 50 20.69 -3.13 29.05
CA LEU A 50 21.35 -2.68 27.82
C LEU A 50 22.37 -3.71 27.29
N ASP A 51 23.19 -4.29 28.16
CA ASP A 51 24.14 -5.35 27.79
C ASP A 51 23.43 -6.60 27.25
N SER A 52 22.27 -6.94 27.81
CA SER A 52 21.49 -8.12 27.42
C SER A 52 20.69 -7.91 26.14
N HIS A 53 20.28 -6.67 25.85
CA HIS A 53 19.61 -6.30 24.61
C HIS A 53 20.58 -6.29 23.43
N ASP A 54 21.81 -5.80 23.66
CA ASP A 54 22.92 -5.71 22.72
C ASP A 54 22.58 -4.98 21.40
N TYR A 55 22.25 -3.69 21.50
CA TYR A 55 21.95 -2.85 20.33
C TYR A 55 23.18 -2.58 19.45
N ALA A 56 24.40 -2.69 20.00
CA ALA A 56 25.62 -2.64 19.19
C ALA A 56 25.73 -3.85 18.27
N LEU A 57 25.32 -5.04 18.71
CA LEU A 57 25.27 -6.23 17.86
C LEU A 57 24.22 -6.08 16.75
N LEU A 58 23.04 -5.54 17.07
CA LEU A 58 22.03 -5.18 16.08
C LEU A 58 22.64 -4.29 14.99
N CYS A 59 23.20 -3.14 15.39
CA CYS A 59 23.71 -2.14 14.45
C CYS A 59 24.90 -2.66 13.64
N SER A 60 25.74 -3.51 14.25
CA SER A 60 26.88 -4.13 13.56
C SER A 60 26.44 -5.12 12.49
N TYR A 61 25.35 -5.83 12.72
CA TYR A 61 24.77 -6.72 11.71
C TYR A 61 24.04 -5.95 10.60
N THR A 62 23.32 -4.88 10.96
CA THR A 62 22.49 -4.14 9.99
C THR A 62 23.27 -3.09 9.18
N HIS A 63 24.43 -2.63 9.66
CA HIS A 63 25.29 -1.65 8.98
C HIS A 63 26.73 -2.18 8.85
N PRO A 64 26.95 -3.29 8.10
CA PRO A 64 28.22 -4.02 8.13
C PRO A 64 29.40 -3.30 7.46
N ASP A 65 29.16 -2.23 6.70
CA ASP A 65 30.16 -1.55 5.87
C ASP A 65 30.52 -0.13 6.33
N CYS A 66 29.81 0.44 7.32
CA CYS A 66 30.12 1.79 7.78
C CYS A 66 31.38 1.80 8.68
N GLY A 67 32.07 2.94 8.74
CA GLY A 67 33.19 3.14 9.67
C GLY A 67 32.72 3.25 11.13
N SER A 68 33.66 3.20 12.08
CA SER A 68 33.32 3.22 13.52
C SER A 68 32.51 4.43 13.93
N GLU A 69 32.87 5.65 13.53
CA GLU A 69 32.12 6.87 13.88
C GLU A 69 30.64 6.81 13.48
N ALA A 70 30.35 6.26 12.29
CA ALA A 70 28.99 6.09 11.81
C ALA A 70 28.27 4.95 12.55
N LEU A 71 28.97 3.86 12.86
CA LEU A 71 28.40 2.75 13.63
C LEU A 71 28.05 3.18 15.06
N ASP A 72 28.91 3.96 15.71
CA ASP A 72 28.70 4.51 17.05
C ASP A 72 27.44 5.39 17.08
N LEU A 73 27.33 6.35 16.16
CA LEU A 73 26.17 7.23 16.08
C LEU A 73 24.88 6.47 15.78
N VAL A 74 24.92 5.53 14.83
CA VAL A 74 23.75 4.70 14.53
C VAL A 74 23.37 3.84 15.73
N THR A 75 24.35 3.29 16.45
CA THR A 75 24.08 2.51 17.67
C THR A 75 23.41 3.37 18.74
N ASP A 76 23.85 4.61 18.94
CA ASP A 76 23.21 5.55 19.87
C ASP A 76 21.76 5.85 19.46
N TRP A 77 21.49 6.02 18.16
CA TRP A 77 20.12 6.17 17.65
C TRP A 77 19.21 4.98 17.97
N TYR A 78 19.70 3.75 17.80
CA TYR A 78 18.93 2.55 18.16
C TYR A 78 18.78 2.41 19.68
N THR A 79 19.83 2.69 20.46
CA THR A 79 19.72 2.72 21.92
C THR A 79 18.66 3.72 22.38
N TRP A 80 18.61 4.91 21.78
CA TRP A 80 17.59 5.93 22.05
C TRP A 80 16.19 5.48 21.68
N VAL A 81 15.98 4.88 20.49
CA VAL A 81 14.63 4.52 20.02
C VAL A 81 14.02 3.40 20.87
N PHE A 82 14.82 2.41 21.25
CA PHE A 82 14.36 1.36 22.16
C PHE A 82 14.15 1.89 23.59
N PHE A 83 14.97 2.85 24.04
CA PHE A 83 14.76 3.47 25.35
C PHE A 83 13.46 4.26 25.36
N PHE A 84 13.18 5.01 24.29
CA PHE A 84 11.91 5.72 24.12
C PHE A 84 10.72 4.78 24.22
N ASP A 85 10.75 3.64 23.52
CA ASP A 85 9.68 2.65 23.51
C ASP A 85 9.41 2.07 24.91
N ASP A 86 10.45 1.55 25.57
CA ASP A 86 10.33 0.98 26.93
C ASP A 86 9.96 2.07 27.97
N HIS A 87 10.47 3.30 27.81
CA HIS A 87 10.09 4.42 28.68
C HIS A 87 8.62 4.84 28.50
N PHE A 88 8.12 4.86 27.25
CA PHE A 88 6.73 5.18 26.98
C PHE A 88 5.79 4.08 27.52
N LEU A 89 6.20 2.81 27.38
CA LEU A 89 5.50 1.67 27.97
C LEU A 89 5.34 1.82 29.49
N GLU A 90 6.44 2.02 30.21
CA GLU A 90 6.45 2.11 31.68
C GLU A 90 5.72 3.36 32.19
N THR A 91 5.86 4.50 31.49
CA THR A 91 5.30 5.77 31.96
C THR A 91 3.81 5.94 31.62
N PHE A 92 3.40 5.55 30.41
CA PHE A 92 2.09 5.90 29.85
C PHE A 92 1.23 4.69 29.48
N LYS A 93 1.76 3.63 28.86
CA LYS A 93 0.93 2.48 28.47
C LYS A 93 0.44 1.69 29.68
N ARG A 94 1.31 1.37 30.65
CA ARG A 94 0.89 0.63 31.86
C ARG A 94 -0.14 1.37 32.72
N THR A 95 -0.12 2.70 32.69
CA THR A 95 -1.04 3.57 33.43
C THR A 95 -2.25 4.01 32.61
N LEU A 96 -2.25 3.71 31.30
CA LEU A 96 -3.25 4.14 30.32
C LEU A 96 -3.38 5.68 30.20
N ASP A 97 -2.31 6.42 30.51
CA ASP A 97 -2.30 7.89 30.49
C ASP A 97 -2.10 8.47 29.09
N ARG A 98 -3.18 8.51 28.32
CA ARG A 98 -3.17 9.05 26.95
C ARG A 98 -2.89 10.55 26.89
N GLU A 99 -3.43 11.34 27.82
CA GLU A 99 -3.23 12.80 27.85
C GLU A 99 -1.77 13.14 28.17
N GLY A 100 -1.19 12.48 29.17
CA GLY A 100 0.23 12.61 29.50
C GLY A 100 1.14 12.15 28.36
N GLY A 101 0.83 11.01 27.74
CA GLY A 101 1.55 10.51 26.57
C GLY A 101 1.53 11.50 25.40
N LYS A 102 0.38 12.13 25.12
CA LYS A 102 0.27 13.13 24.06
C LYS A 102 1.12 14.37 24.37
N ALA A 103 0.99 14.92 25.58
CA ALA A 103 1.76 16.10 25.99
C ALA A 103 3.28 15.83 25.97
N TYR A 104 3.70 14.60 26.26
CA TYR A 104 5.08 14.15 26.16
C TYR A 104 5.57 14.14 24.70
N LEU A 105 4.81 13.55 23.78
CA LEU A 105 5.20 13.46 22.36
C LEU A 105 5.15 14.81 21.64
N ASP A 106 4.18 15.67 21.98
CA ASP A 106 4.02 17.02 21.40
C ASP A 106 5.28 17.90 21.61
N ARG A 107 6.13 17.58 22.60
CA ARG A 107 7.39 18.30 22.86
C ARG A 107 8.55 17.85 21.99
N LEU A 108 8.59 16.59 21.57
CA LEU A 108 9.73 15.99 20.86
C LEU A 108 10.07 16.67 19.52
N PRO A 109 9.10 17.16 18.71
CA PRO A 109 9.41 17.91 17.49
C PRO A 109 10.31 19.14 17.71
N ALA A 110 10.26 19.77 18.88
CA ALA A 110 11.10 20.93 19.20
C ALA A 110 12.59 20.57 19.34
N PHE A 111 12.92 19.28 19.44
CA PHE A 111 14.29 18.76 19.48
C PHE A 111 14.82 18.31 18.11
N MET A 112 14.04 18.55 17.04
CA MET A 112 14.42 18.27 15.65
C MET A 112 14.35 19.52 14.76
N PRO A 113 15.04 20.63 15.13
CA PRO A 113 15.01 21.86 14.34
C PRO A 113 15.65 21.64 12.97
N MET A 114 15.05 22.20 11.92
CA MET A 114 15.60 22.12 10.56
C MET A 114 16.90 22.95 10.42
N ASP A 115 17.00 24.05 11.18
CA ASP A 115 18.21 24.85 11.36
C ASP A 115 18.69 24.73 12.81
N LEU A 116 19.90 24.20 13.01
CA LEU A 116 20.49 24.07 14.34
C LEU A 116 20.70 25.42 15.04
N ALA A 117 20.68 26.53 14.31
CA ALA A 117 20.74 27.88 14.87
C ALA A 117 19.48 28.25 15.69
N ASP A 118 18.34 27.58 15.46
CA ASP A 118 17.12 27.78 16.25
C ASP A 118 17.26 27.25 17.69
N GLY A 119 18.25 26.38 17.93
CA GLY A 119 18.55 25.79 19.22
C GLY A 119 17.52 24.77 19.68
N TYR A 120 17.64 24.37 20.94
CA TYR A 120 16.77 23.39 21.59
C TYR A 120 16.14 24.01 22.85
N PRO A 121 14.90 23.63 23.21
CA PRO A 121 14.39 23.91 24.55
C PRO A 121 15.19 23.13 25.61
N GLU A 122 15.02 23.50 26.88
CA GLU A 122 15.63 22.75 27.98
C GLU A 122 15.04 21.34 28.05
N ALA A 123 15.90 20.32 27.93
CA ALA A 123 15.50 18.92 28.05
C ALA A 123 15.11 18.61 29.50
N THR A 124 13.98 17.94 29.66
CA THR A 124 13.37 17.61 30.96
C THR A 124 13.39 16.12 31.27
N ASN A 125 13.77 15.29 30.31
CA ASN A 125 13.87 13.84 30.45
C ASN A 125 14.98 13.27 29.53
N PRO A 126 15.42 12.01 29.73
CA PRO A 126 16.48 11.38 28.94
C PRO A 126 16.20 11.29 27.43
N VAL A 127 14.93 11.11 27.03
CA VAL A 127 14.55 11.01 25.61
C VAL A 127 14.76 12.33 24.89
N GLU A 128 14.31 13.44 25.48
CA GLU A 128 14.53 14.80 24.96
C GLU A 128 16.03 15.11 24.85
N ALA A 129 16.80 14.80 25.90
CA ALA A 129 18.24 15.06 25.94
C ALA A 129 19.01 14.25 24.89
N GLY A 130 18.71 12.94 24.77
CA GLY A 130 19.31 12.07 23.78
C GLY A 130 18.95 12.49 22.35
N LEU A 131 17.69 12.88 22.09
CA LEU A 131 17.26 13.33 20.77
C LEU A 131 17.99 14.61 20.33
N ALA A 132 18.20 15.56 21.25
CA ALA A 132 18.94 16.79 20.96
C ALA A 132 20.39 16.50 20.51
N ASP A 133 21.09 15.60 21.22
CA ASP A 133 22.46 15.19 20.89
C ASP A 133 22.54 14.47 19.54
N LEU A 134 21.67 13.47 19.36
CA LEU A 134 21.60 12.66 18.15
C LEU A 134 21.28 13.51 16.93
N TRP A 135 20.32 14.44 17.05
CA TRP A 135 19.98 15.37 15.98
C TRP A 135 21.18 16.25 15.61
N GLN A 136 21.83 16.85 16.61
CA GLN A 136 23.00 17.72 16.43
C GLN A 136 24.17 16.98 15.74
N ARG A 137 24.40 15.71 16.07
CA ARG A 137 25.47 14.89 15.50
C ARG A 137 25.16 14.36 14.10
N THR A 138 23.89 14.28 13.72
CA THR A 138 23.45 13.65 12.46
C THR A 138 23.21 14.67 11.35
N VAL A 139 22.37 15.68 11.62
CA VAL A 139 21.87 16.54 10.54
C VAL A 139 22.92 17.35 9.79
N PRO A 140 24.06 17.79 10.37
CA PRO A 140 25.08 18.51 9.61
C PRO A 140 25.68 17.73 8.42
N HIS A 141 25.58 16.40 8.46
CA HIS A 141 26.12 15.52 7.42
C HIS A 141 25.13 15.25 6.28
N MET A 142 23.87 15.64 6.46
CA MET A 142 22.79 15.27 5.55
C MET A 142 22.12 16.48 4.91
N SER A 143 21.55 16.29 3.72
CA SER A 143 20.84 17.34 2.99
C SER A 143 19.56 17.81 3.72
N ALA A 144 19.09 19.02 3.39
CA ALA A 144 17.84 19.55 3.95
C ALA A 144 16.61 18.68 3.60
N ASP A 145 16.64 18.07 2.42
CA ASP A 145 15.62 17.14 1.95
C ASP A 145 15.61 15.85 2.78
N TRP A 146 16.79 15.25 3.01
CA TRP A 146 16.90 14.10 3.92
C TRP A 146 16.44 14.45 5.33
N ARG A 147 16.83 15.61 5.88
CA ARG A 147 16.42 16.05 7.22
C ARG A 147 14.90 16.15 7.35
N ALA A 148 14.23 16.66 6.32
CA ALA A 148 12.77 16.78 6.32
C ALA A 148 12.10 15.40 6.35
N ARG A 149 12.58 14.46 5.51
CA ARG A 149 12.10 13.06 5.51
C ARG A 149 12.38 12.36 6.84
N PHE A 150 13.58 12.54 7.39
CA PHE A 150 13.97 11.89 8.65
C PHE A 150 13.16 12.45 9.83
N ALA A 151 12.98 13.78 9.91
CA ALA A 151 12.12 14.40 10.91
C ALA A 151 10.66 13.91 10.81
N GLU A 152 10.14 13.73 9.59
CA GLU A 152 8.82 13.14 9.37
C GLU A 152 8.75 11.70 9.87
N SER A 153 9.71 10.85 9.49
CA SER A 153 9.76 9.45 9.95
C SER A 153 9.90 9.35 11.47
N THR A 154 10.66 10.24 12.12
CA THR A 154 10.78 10.28 13.58
C THR A 154 9.47 10.73 14.22
N ARG A 155 8.80 11.77 13.71
CA ARG A 155 7.47 12.16 14.23
C ARG A 155 6.46 11.03 14.12
N ASN A 156 6.48 10.30 13.01
CA ASN A 156 5.58 9.19 12.81
C ASN A 156 5.88 8.03 13.77
N LEU A 157 7.16 7.67 13.94
CA LEU A 157 7.64 6.70 14.94
C LEU A 157 7.11 7.02 16.33
N LEU A 158 7.30 8.27 16.76
CA LEU A 158 6.90 8.73 18.07
C LEU A 158 5.37 8.68 18.26
N ASN A 159 4.61 9.00 17.21
CA ASN A 159 3.15 8.99 17.25
C ASN A 159 2.54 7.58 17.20
N GLU A 160 3.31 6.53 16.86
CA GLU A 160 2.86 5.13 16.95
C GLU A 160 2.31 4.82 18.34
N SER A 161 3.04 5.23 19.37
CA SER A 161 2.72 4.88 20.75
C SER A 161 1.35 5.42 21.21
N LEU A 162 0.85 6.52 20.63
CA LEU A 162 -0.50 7.02 20.92
C LEU A 162 -1.60 6.18 20.28
N TRP A 163 -1.36 5.68 19.07
CA TRP A 163 -2.29 4.81 18.39
C TRP A 163 -2.38 3.46 19.12
N GLU A 164 -1.24 2.87 19.46
CA GLU A 164 -1.16 1.63 20.25
C GLU A 164 -1.86 1.80 21.61
N LEU A 165 -1.59 2.90 22.32
CA LEU A 165 -2.23 3.21 23.61
C LEU A 165 -3.75 3.37 23.50
N SER A 166 -4.25 3.93 22.39
CA SER A 166 -5.68 4.07 22.16
C SER A 166 -6.33 2.69 21.92
N ASN A 167 -5.70 1.82 21.13
CA ASN A 167 -6.17 0.45 20.91
C ASN A 167 -6.17 -0.39 22.20
N ILE A 168 -5.11 -0.28 23.02
CA ILE A 168 -5.02 -0.97 24.31
C ILE A 168 -6.16 -0.51 25.25
N ASN A 169 -6.43 0.80 25.30
CA ASN A 169 -7.52 1.37 26.10
C ASN A 169 -8.89 0.81 25.72
N GLU A 170 -9.12 0.60 24.42
CA GLU A 170 -10.38 0.07 23.90
C GLU A 170 -10.45 -1.46 23.91
N GLY A 171 -9.32 -2.15 24.11
CA GLY A 171 -9.21 -3.60 23.91
C GLY A 171 -9.44 -4.02 22.47
N ARG A 172 -9.08 -3.16 21.50
CA ARG A 172 -9.37 -3.33 20.07
C ARG A 172 -8.15 -3.84 19.33
N VAL A 173 -8.28 -5.02 18.72
CA VAL A 173 -7.28 -5.55 17.77
C VAL A 173 -7.59 -4.99 16.38
N ALA A 174 -6.60 -4.42 15.72
CA ALA A 174 -6.74 -3.91 14.36
C ALA A 174 -7.01 -5.04 13.36
N ASN A 175 -7.66 -4.73 12.24
CA ASN A 175 -7.78 -5.68 11.13
C ASN A 175 -6.47 -5.78 10.34
N PRO A 176 -6.25 -6.83 9.51
CA PRO A 176 -4.95 -7.05 8.85
C PRO A 176 -4.49 -5.88 7.95
N VAL A 177 -5.41 -5.19 7.28
CA VAL A 177 -5.08 -4.05 6.40
C VAL A 177 -4.77 -2.81 7.23
N GLU A 178 -5.55 -2.54 8.28
CA GLU A 178 -5.26 -1.45 9.21
C GLU A 178 -3.91 -1.64 9.91
N TYR A 179 -3.62 -2.88 10.34
CA TYR A 179 -2.37 -3.22 11.01
C TYR A 179 -1.14 -2.92 10.15
N ILE A 180 -1.12 -3.43 8.91
CA ILE A 180 0.04 -3.23 8.03
C ILE A 180 0.23 -1.76 7.66
N GLU A 181 -0.86 -1.03 7.43
CA GLU A 181 -0.79 0.40 7.15
C GLU A 181 -0.23 1.19 8.32
N MET A 182 -0.70 0.91 9.53
CA MET A 182 -0.26 1.61 10.72
C MET A 182 1.21 1.28 11.00
N ARG A 183 1.62 0.01 10.97
CA ARG A 183 3.04 -0.35 11.08
C ARG A 183 3.93 0.32 10.03
N ARG A 184 3.46 0.55 8.81
CA ARG A 184 4.24 1.31 7.81
C ARG A 184 4.28 2.81 8.06
N LYS A 185 3.14 3.38 8.45
CA LYS A 185 2.97 4.82 8.63
C LYS A 185 3.75 5.27 9.86
N VAL A 186 3.58 4.55 10.97
CA VAL A 186 4.07 4.93 12.30
C VAL A 186 5.17 4.00 12.83
N GLY A 187 5.42 2.84 12.24
CA GLY A 187 6.52 1.98 12.70
C GLY A 187 7.92 2.57 12.45
N GLY A 188 8.91 2.02 13.15
CA GLY A 188 10.30 2.50 13.08
C GLY A 188 11.08 2.20 11.80
N ALA A 189 10.55 1.40 10.86
CA ALA A 189 11.33 0.99 9.69
C ALA A 189 11.65 2.11 8.66
N PRO A 190 10.74 3.06 8.33
CA PRO A 190 11.11 4.24 7.54
C PRO A 190 12.22 5.09 8.19
N TRP A 191 12.21 5.19 9.52
CA TRP A 191 13.26 5.84 10.29
C TRP A 191 14.59 5.07 10.18
N SER A 192 14.56 3.74 10.32
CA SER A 192 15.73 2.89 10.09
C SER A 192 16.28 3.05 8.67
N ALA A 193 15.42 3.17 7.66
CA ALA A 193 15.82 3.40 6.28
C ALA A 193 16.53 4.76 6.10
N GLY A 194 16.12 5.80 6.82
CA GLY A 194 16.84 7.08 6.86
C GLY A 194 18.27 6.93 7.41
N LEU A 195 18.46 6.11 8.45
CA LEU A 195 19.79 5.80 9.00
C LEU A 195 20.65 4.95 8.05
N ILE A 196 20.04 4.11 7.21
CA ILE A 196 20.76 3.40 6.13
C ILE A 196 21.34 4.39 5.14
N GLU A 197 20.60 5.44 4.74
CA GLU A 197 21.13 6.50 3.86
C GLU A 197 22.37 7.17 4.47
N TYR A 198 22.33 7.48 5.78
CA TYR A 198 23.47 8.03 6.52
C TYR A 198 24.65 7.07 6.56
N ALA A 199 24.44 5.83 7.04
CA ALA A 199 25.50 4.86 7.27
C ALA A 199 26.19 4.41 5.98
N ALA A 200 25.45 4.31 4.88
CA ALA A 200 25.98 3.94 3.57
C ALA A 200 26.48 5.14 2.74
N ASN A 201 26.34 6.38 3.24
CA ASN A 201 26.56 7.62 2.50
C ASN A 201 25.84 7.59 1.13
N ALA A 202 24.57 7.19 1.17
CA ALA A 202 23.79 6.76 0.03
C ALA A 202 22.44 7.49 -0.04
N GLU A 203 22.44 8.81 0.19
CA GLU A 203 21.23 9.63 0.06
C GLU A 203 20.57 9.42 -1.29
N VAL A 204 19.29 9.02 -1.23
CA VAL A 204 18.46 8.81 -2.42
C VAL A 204 18.19 10.16 -3.08
N PRO A 205 18.41 10.30 -4.40
CA PRO A 205 18.14 11.55 -5.10
C PRO A 205 16.67 11.96 -4.97
N GLY A 206 16.40 13.21 -4.59
CA GLY A 206 15.04 13.74 -4.41
C GLY A 206 14.15 13.62 -5.66
N SER A 207 14.74 13.56 -6.85
CA SER A 207 14.02 13.34 -8.12
C SER A 207 13.33 11.98 -8.22
N VAL A 208 13.77 10.99 -7.45
CA VAL A 208 13.23 9.61 -7.45
C VAL A 208 12.81 9.11 -6.08
N ALA A 209 13.11 9.83 -4.99
CA ALA A 209 12.79 9.43 -3.61
C ALA A 209 11.30 9.11 -3.38
N HIS A 210 10.40 9.80 -4.11
CA HIS A 210 8.95 9.60 -4.04
C HIS A 210 8.39 8.73 -5.17
N SER A 211 9.24 8.22 -6.07
CA SER A 211 8.83 7.32 -7.14
C SER A 211 8.22 6.03 -6.58
N ARG A 212 7.26 5.45 -7.30
CA ARG A 212 6.59 4.21 -6.87
C ARG A 212 7.59 3.08 -6.55
N PRO A 213 8.62 2.78 -7.38
CA PRO A 213 9.54 1.69 -7.07
C PRO A 213 10.29 1.87 -5.74
N LEU A 214 10.74 3.09 -5.41
CA LEU A 214 11.41 3.34 -4.14
C LEU A 214 10.46 3.31 -2.94
N ARG A 215 9.21 3.75 -3.11
CA ARG A 215 8.18 3.56 -2.08
C ARG A 215 7.92 2.08 -1.83
N VAL A 216 7.70 1.28 -2.87
CA VAL A 216 7.48 -0.18 -2.75
C VAL A 216 8.66 -0.86 -2.05
N LEU A 217 9.91 -0.50 -2.37
CA LEU A 217 11.08 -1.04 -1.69
C LEU A 217 11.09 -0.71 -0.19
N ARG A 218 10.84 0.55 0.18
CA ARG A 218 10.78 0.95 1.59
C ARG A 218 9.62 0.28 2.32
N ASP A 219 8.45 0.19 1.69
CA ASP A 219 7.25 -0.35 2.30
C ASP A 219 7.36 -1.88 2.47
N ALA A 220 7.89 -2.60 1.47
CA ALA A 220 8.19 -4.03 1.59
C ALA A 220 9.32 -4.33 2.58
N PHE A 221 10.34 -3.45 2.66
CA PHE A 221 11.36 -3.50 3.70
C PHE A 221 10.72 -3.36 5.09
N SER A 222 9.88 -2.34 5.27
CA SER A 222 9.15 -2.05 6.51
C SER A 222 8.30 -3.23 6.97
N ASP A 223 7.47 -3.78 6.09
CA ASP A 223 6.65 -4.94 6.39
C ASP A 223 7.52 -6.12 6.87
N GLY A 224 8.62 -6.37 6.17
CA GLY A 224 9.53 -7.44 6.53
C GLY A 224 10.21 -7.24 7.89
N VAL A 225 10.46 -5.99 8.29
CA VAL A 225 11.03 -5.65 9.61
C VAL A 225 10.00 -5.96 10.69
N HIS A 226 8.80 -5.41 10.56
CA HIS A 226 7.76 -5.50 11.57
C HIS A 226 7.23 -6.93 11.71
N LEU A 227 6.89 -7.61 10.62
CA LEU A 227 6.38 -8.99 10.68
C LEU A 227 7.39 -9.98 11.25
N ARG A 228 8.69 -9.74 11.04
CA ARG A 228 9.73 -10.53 11.70
C ARG A 228 9.75 -10.25 13.20
N ASN A 229 9.75 -8.97 13.58
CA ASN A 229 9.74 -8.59 14.99
C ASN A 229 8.55 -9.25 15.71
N ASP A 230 7.34 -9.14 15.15
CA ASP A 230 6.11 -9.73 15.70
C ASP A 230 6.25 -11.22 16.04
N LEU A 231 6.88 -12.01 15.15
CA LEU A 231 7.11 -13.44 15.37
C LEU A 231 8.06 -13.72 16.54
N PHE A 232 9.01 -12.83 16.79
CA PHE A 232 10.02 -12.97 17.86
C PHE A 232 9.59 -12.33 19.18
N SER A 233 8.71 -11.33 19.15
CA SER A 233 8.27 -10.57 20.33
C SER A 233 6.92 -11.02 20.88
N TYR A 234 6.13 -11.81 20.15
CA TYR A 234 4.77 -12.21 20.53
C TYR A 234 4.63 -12.68 21.99
N GLU A 235 5.51 -13.58 22.47
CA GLU A 235 5.41 -14.09 23.86
C GLU A 235 5.52 -12.97 24.89
N ARG A 236 6.42 -12.00 24.66
CA ARG A 236 6.63 -10.85 25.56
C ARG A 236 5.48 -9.84 25.44
N GLU A 237 5.15 -9.44 24.22
CA GLU A 237 4.13 -8.43 23.94
C GLU A 237 2.75 -8.85 24.46
N ILE A 238 2.33 -10.08 24.17
CA ILE A 238 1.01 -10.56 24.56
C ILE A 238 1.01 -11.07 26.02
N GLY A 239 2.09 -11.69 26.47
CA GLY A 239 2.18 -12.32 27.78
C GLY A 239 2.47 -11.35 28.94
N GLU A 240 3.25 -10.30 28.69
CA GLU A 240 3.81 -9.42 29.74
C GLU A 240 3.41 -7.95 29.58
N GLU A 241 3.30 -7.46 28.35
CA GLU A 241 3.08 -6.03 28.07
C GLU A 241 1.60 -5.70 27.89
N GLY A 242 0.79 -6.65 27.41
CA GLY A 242 -0.60 -6.41 27.03
C GLY A 242 -0.72 -5.61 25.72
N GLU A 243 0.32 -5.67 24.88
CA GLU A 243 0.33 -5.03 23.56
C GLU A 243 -0.63 -5.76 22.62
N LEU A 244 -1.28 -5.01 21.73
CA LEU A 244 -2.24 -5.54 20.75
C LEU A 244 -1.73 -5.44 19.31
N SER A 245 -0.65 -4.69 19.10
CA SER A 245 -0.08 -4.37 17.79
C SER A 245 0.90 -5.44 17.32
N ASN A 246 0.45 -6.71 17.26
CA ASN A 246 1.27 -7.81 16.79
C ASN A 246 0.57 -8.56 15.65
N GLY A 247 1.25 -8.77 14.51
CA GLY A 247 0.69 -9.41 13.33
C GLY A 247 0.17 -10.82 13.55
N VAL A 248 0.77 -11.58 14.50
CA VAL A 248 0.30 -12.92 14.86
C VAL A 248 -1.05 -12.82 15.58
N LEU A 249 -1.18 -11.91 16.54
CA LEU A 249 -2.47 -11.67 17.24
C LEU A 249 -3.55 -11.19 16.27
N VAL A 250 -3.19 -10.30 15.34
CA VAL A 250 -4.10 -9.77 14.32
C VAL A 250 -4.64 -10.90 13.43
N LEU A 251 -3.77 -11.75 12.88
CA LEU A 251 -4.22 -12.87 12.04
C LEU A 251 -4.94 -13.96 12.83
N GLU A 252 -4.51 -14.25 14.06
CA GLU A 252 -5.18 -15.18 14.97
C GLU A 252 -6.62 -14.74 15.24
N THR A 253 -6.80 -13.45 15.56
CA THR A 253 -8.12 -12.85 15.85
C THR A 253 -9.00 -12.81 14.60
N PHE A 254 -8.44 -12.34 13.48
CA PHE A 254 -9.20 -12.13 12.25
C PHE A 254 -9.62 -13.45 11.58
N LEU A 255 -8.74 -14.45 11.53
CA LEU A 255 -9.03 -15.74 10.89
C LEU A 255 -9.65 -16.76 11.84
N GLY A 256 -9.70 -16.48 13.14
CA GLY A 256 -10.17 -17.43 14.17
C GLY A 256 -9.36 -18.73 14.20
N CYS A 257 -8.08 -18.67 13.86
CA CYS A 257 -7.19 -19.83 13.76
C CYS A 257 -6.36 -20.01 15.04
N SER A 258 -5.56 -21.08 15.11
CA SER A 258 -4.61 -21.25 16.23
C SER A 258 -3.40 -20.31 16.11
N THR A 259 -2.77 -20.00 17.24
CA THR A 259 -1.55 -19.18 17.29
C THR A 259 -0.44 -19.67 16.34
N GLN A 260 -0.22 -20.99 16.23
CA GLN A 260 0.75 -21.55 15.29
C GLN A 260 0.36 -21.28 13.83
N GLN A 261 -0.91 -21.41 13.47
CA GLN A 261 -1.38 -21.14 12.11
C GLN A 261 -1.25 -19.64 11.77
N ALA A 262 -1.51 -18.76 12.74
CA ALA A 262 -1.29 -17.33 12.58
C ALA A 262 0.19 -17.01 12.40
N ALA A 263 1.08 -17.59 13.21
CA ALA A 263 2.53 -17.42 13.08
C ALA A 263 3.05 -17.91 11.71
N ASP A 264 2.57 -19.06 11.24
CA ASP A 264 2.92 -19.57 9.90
C ASP A 264 2.44 -18.61 8.79
N ALA A 265 1.23 -18.06 8.91
CA ALA A 265 0.67 -17.10 7.96
C ALA A 265 1.43 -15.76 7.97
N VAL A 266 1.84 -15.27 9.14
CA VAL A 266 2.71 -14.08 9.27
C VAL A 266 4.06 -14.33 8.61
N ASN A 267 4.65 -15.51 8.77
CA ASN A 267 5.91 -15.85 8.10
C ASN A 267 5.77 -16.00 6.58
N ASP A 268 4.63 -16.52 6.10
CA ASP A 268 4.31 -16.54 4.67
C ASP A 268 4.17 -15.11 4.12
N LEU A 269 3.56 -14.20 4.88
CA LEU A 269 3.46 -12.79 4.50
C LEU A 269 4.83 -12.14 4.47
N LEU A 270 5.62 -12.28 5.54
CA LEU A 270 7.02 -11.85 5.62
C LEU A 270 7.81 -12.32 4.39
N THR A 271 7.73 -13.61 4.07
CA THR A 271 8.41 -14.19 2.91
C THR A 271 7.97 -13.52 1.61
N SER A 272 6.67 -13.30 1.44
CA SER A 272 6.13 -12.63 0.26
C SER A 272 6.60 -11.18 0.13
N ARG A 273 6.62 -10.42 1.24
CA ARG A 273 7.11 -9.03 1.23
C ARG A 273 8.58 -8.95 0.88
N LEU A 274 9.41 -9.86 1.37
CA LEU A 274 10.81 -9.96 0.96
C LEU A 274 10.96 -10.34 -0.51
N GLN A 275 10.10 -11.21 -1.05
CA GLN A 275 10.11 -11.52 -2.48
C GLN A 275 9.65 -10.34 -3.35
N GLN A 276 8.69 -9.54 -2.88
CA GLN A 276 8.28 -8.29 -3.53
C GLN A 276 9.43 -7.28 -3.58
N PHE A 277 10.14 -7.09 -2.46
CA PHE A 277 11.34 -6.25 -2.40
C PHE A 277 12.35 -6.65 -3.48
N GLU A 278 12.66 -7.95 -3.58
CA GLU A 278 13.62 -8.47 -4.57
C GLU A 278 13.12 -8.30 -6.01
N ASN A 279 11.83 -8.54 -6.26
CA ASN A 279 11.25 -8.35 -7.59
C ASN A 279 11.33 -6.88 -8.03
N THR A 280 10.96 -5.94 -7.15
CA THR A 280 11.03 -4.50 -7.44
C THR A 280 12.48 -4.05 -7.66
N ALA A 281 13.42 -4.50 -6.82
CA ALA A 281 14.84 -4.19 -6.97
C ALA A 281 15.38 -4.65 -8.34
N LEU A 282 14.98 -5.85 -8.79
CA LEU A 282 15.49 -6.47 -10.02
C LEU A 282 14.77 -6.00 -11.29
N THR A 283 13.51 -5.59 -11.21
CA THR A 283 12.69 -5.32 -12.40
C THR A 283 12.30 -3.85 -12.58
N GLU A 284 12.22 -3.06 -11.51
CA GLU A 284 11.68 -1.70 -11.57
C GLU A 284 12.75 -0.60 -11.44
N LEU A 285 13.91 -0.89 -10.85
CA LEU A 285 15.00 0.11 -10.73
C LEU A 285 15.62 0.50 -12.08
N ALA A 286 15.82 -0.47 -12.99
CA ALA A 286 16.42 -0.16 -14.29
C ALA A 286 15.52 0.76 -15.16
N PRO A 287 14.20 0.50 -15.29
CA PRO A 287 13.27 1.47 -15.89
C PRO A 287 13.33 2.84 -15.21
N LEU A 288 13.28 2.91 -13.88
CA LEU A 288 13.33 4.17 -13.13
C LEU A 288 14.58 5.00 -13.46
N VAL A 289 15.75 4.35 -13.53
CA VAL A 289 17.03 4.98 -13.90
C VAL A 289 16.97 5.61 -15.28
N VAL A 290 16.41 4.89 -16.26
CA VAL A 290 16.29 5.37 -17.64
C VAL A 290 15.30 6.51 -17.75
N GLU A 291 14.16 6.40 -17.07
CA GLU A 291 13.06 7.38 -17.11
C GLU A 291 13.45 8.73 -16.49
N HIS A 292 14.17 8.69 -15.38
CA HIS A 292 14.64 9.90 -14.70
C HIS A 292 16.05 10.34 -15.14
N ALA A 293 16.65 9.63 -16.11
CA ALA A 293 17.98 9.90 -16.66
C ALA A 293 19.06 10.07 -15.58
N LEU A 294 19.07 9.19 -14.57
CA LEU A 294 19.99 9.28 -13.44
C LEU A 294 21.45 9.09 -13.87
N GLY A 295 22.34 9.91 -13.32
CA GLY A 295 23.78 9.82 -13.54
C GLY A 295 24.41 8.62 -12.79
N PRO A 296 25.63 8.17 -13.16
CA PRO A 296 26.27 7.01 -12.54
C PRO A 296 26.42 7.08 -11.01
N GLU A 297 26.68 8.28 -10.45
CA GLU A 297 26.77 8.48 -9.00
C GLU A 297 25.41 8.37 -8.30
N GLU A 298 24.35 8.88 -8.92
CA GLU A 298 22.97 8.75 -8.41
C GLU A 298 22.53 7.29 -8.43
N VAL A 299 22.84 6.56 -9.51
CA VAL A 299 22.60 5.12 -9.62
C VAL A 299 23.35 4.37 -8.52
N ALA A 300 24.63 4.70 -8.28
CA ALA A 300 25.42 4.06 -7.24
C ALA A 300 24.82 4.29 -5.83
N ARG A 301 24.32 5.50 -5.54
CA ARG A 301 23.64 5.79 -4.26
C ARG A 301 22.34 4.99 -4.11
N VAL A 302 21.49 4.95 -5.13
CA VAL A 302 20.25 4.14 -5.09
C VAL A 302 20.55 2.67 -4.85
N LEU A 303 21.54 2.10 -5.55
CA LEU A 303 21.92 0.70 -5.37
C LEU A 303 22.55 0.43 -3.99
N ALA A 304 23.35 1.37 -3.47
CA ALA A 304 23.92 1.26 -2.12
C ALA A 304 22.85 1.31 -1.03
N TYR A 305 21.83 2.17 -1.20
CA TYR A 305 20.66 2.24 -0.31
C TYR A 305 19.86 0.93 -0.32
N VAL A 306 19.56 0.38 -1.51
CA VAL A 306 18.84 -0.90 -1.66
C VAL A 306 19.61 -2.04 -1.01
N LYS A 307 20.92 -2.12 -1.28
CA LYS A 307 21.79 -3.11 -0.65
C LYS A 307 21.84 -2.92 0.87
N GLY A 308 21.82 -1.69 1.36
CA GLY A 308 21.75 -1.40 2.80
C GLY A 308 20.48 -1.96 3.45
N MET A 309 19.32 -1.85 2.79
CA MET A 309 18.08 -2.48 3.25
C MET A 309 18.16 -4.02 3.25
N GLN A 310 18.85 -4.63 2.28
CA GLN A 310 19.09 -6.09 2.24
C GLN A 310 19.96 -6.56 3.41
N ASP A 311 21.04 -5.84 3.71
CA ASP A 311 21.90 -6.12 4.86
C ASP A 311 21.13 -5.93 6.18
N TRP A 312 20.33 -4.86 6.28
CA TRP A 312 19.52 -4.60 7.46
C TRP A 312 18.54 -5.74 7.72
N GLN A 313 17.82 -6.23 6.70
CA GLN A 313 16.91 -7.38 6.84
C GLN A 313 17.60 -8.64 7.35
N SER A 314 18.76 -8.96 6.76
CA SER A 314 19.53 -10.15 7.13
C SER A 314 20.13 -10.02 8.53
N GLY A 315 20.66 -8.84 8.83
CA GLY A 315 21.28 -8.54 10.10
C GLY A 315 20.28 -8.47 11.27
N GLY A 316 19.12 -7.86 11.03
CA GLY A 316 18.02 -7.82 11.99
C GLY A 316 17.57 -9.23 12.37
N HIS A 317 17.48 -10.16 11.42
CA HIS A 317 17.18 -11.56 11.72
C HIS A 317 18.21 -12.21 12.66
N GLU A 318 19.51 -12.05 12.39
CA GLU A 318 20.55 -12.62 13.25
C GLU A 318 20.52 -12.05 14.67
N TRP A 319 20.19 -10.77 14.83
CA TRP A 319 20.05 -10.16 16.16
C TRP A 319 18.82 -10.70 16.91
N HIS A 320 17.65 -10.84 16.26
CA HIS A 320 16.46 -11.42 16.89
C HIS A 320 16.70 -12.85 17.40
N MET A 321 17.52 -13.63 16.68
CA MET A 321 17.91 -14.98 17.09
C MET A 321 18.85 -15.04 18.31
N ARG A 322 19.39 -13.90 18.78
CA ARG A 322 20.42 -13.83 19.83
C ARG A 322 20.06 -12.94 21.01
N SER A 323 19.36 -11.83 20.76
CA SER A 323 19.02 -10.87 21.82
C SER A 323 18.12 -11.52 22.86
N SER A 324 18.29 -11.12 24.12
CA SER A 324 17.47 -11.59 25.25
C SER A 324 16.01 -11.12 25.17
N ARG A 325 15.73 -10.12 24.32
CA ARG A 325 14.40 -9.53 24.15
C ARG A 325 13.34 -10.49 23.59
N TYR A 326 13.73 -11.64 23.02
CA TYR A 326 12.87 -12.43 22.12
C TYR A 326 12.79 -13.92 22.47
N MET A 327 11.73 -14.56 21.98
CA MET A 327 11.44 -16.00 22.18
C MET A 327 12.31 -16.95 21.31
N ASN A 328 13.63 -16.78 21.33
CA ASN A 328 14.58 -17.56 20.51
C ASN A 328 15.16 -18.81 21.19
N GLY A 329 14.65 -19.18 22.38
CA GLY A 329 15.09 -20.37 23.11
C GLY A 329 16.56 -20.34 23.58
N GLY A 330 17.20 -19.15 23.61
CA GLY A 330 18.60 -18.98 23.98
C GLY A 330 19.62 -19.26 22.88
N GLY A 331 19.18 -19.29 21.61
CA GLY A 331 19.98 -19.32 20.37
C GLY A 331 21.39 -19.92 20.47
N ALA A 332 21.55 -21.20 20.09
CA ALA A 332 22.89 -21.78 19.92
C ALA A 332 23.65 -21.02 18.82
N ALA A 333 24.76 -20.39 19.20
CA ALA A 333 25.61 -19.60 18.32
C ALA A 333 25.90 -20.34 17.00
N ALA A 334 25.63 -19.70 15.86
CA ALA A 334 26.36 -20.03 14.65
C ALA A 334 27.85 -19.83 14.96
N PRO A 335 28.72 -20.84 14.79
CA PRO A 335 30.10 -20.73 15.25
C PRO A 335 30.81 -19.62 14.49
N ALA A 336 31.42 -18.71 15.26
CA ALA A 336 32.33 -17.71 14.73
C ALA A 336 33.43 -18.39 13.91
N LEU A 337 33.51 -18.00 12.62
CA LEU A 337 34.67 -18.12 11.72
C LEU A 337 35.46 -19.46 11.76
N GLY A 338 35.13 -20.36 10.82
CA GLY A 338 35.98 -21.46 10.36
C GLY A 338 36.16 -21.42 8.82
N PRO A 339 37.23 -22.00 8.25
CA PRO A 339 37.87 -21.49 7.02
C PRO A 339 37.01 -21.59 5.75
N THR A 340 37.23 -20.60 4.88
CA THR A 340 36.68 -20.47 3.51
C THR A 340 37.16 -21.59 2.59
N GLY A 341 36.48 -22.74 2.63
CA GLY A 341 36.64 -23.84 1.69
C GLY A 341 35.65 -23.72 0.53
N LEU A 342 36.14 -23.67 -0.71
CA LEU A 342 35.32 -23.82 -1.91
C LEU A 342 34.67 -25.22 -1.94
N GLY A 343 33.35 -25.28 -1.79
CA GLY A 343 32.57 -26.45 -2.18
C GLY A 343 31.66 -27.02 -1.09
N THR A 344 30.55 -26.32 -0.82
CA THR A 344 29.25 -26.90 -0.39
C THR A 344 28.09 -25.88 -0.45
N SER A 345 28.36 -24.60 -0.69
CA SER A 345 27.39 -23.49 -0.73
C SER A 345 26.44 -23.45 -1.95
N ALA A 346 26.37 -24.51 -2.77
CA ALA A 346 25.49 -24.58 -3.93
C ALA A 346 24.31 -25.57 -3.77
N ALA A 347 24.19 -26.26 -2.64
CA ALA A 347 23.18 -27.31 -2.43
C ALA A 347 22.10 -26.99 -1.39
N ASP A 348 22.22 -25.88 -0.64
CA ASP A 348 21.25 -25.47 0.41
C ASP A 348 20.45 -24.21 0.01
N ILE A 349 20.10 -24.08 -1.27
CA ILE A 349 18.95 -23.24 -1.62
C ILE A 349 17.73 -23.99 -1.10
N ARG A 350 17.25 -23.64 0.11
CA ARG A 350 16.07 -24.23 0.76
C ARG A 350 14.89 -24.21 -0.20
N LEU A 351 14.69 -25.33 -0.91
CA LEU A 351 13.77 -25.48 -2.03
C LEU A 351 12.31 -25.17 -1.63
N ALA A 352 11.92 -25.29 -0.36
CA ALA A 352 10.53 -25.12 0.06
C ALA A 352 10.03 -23.67 -0.01
N ALA A 353 10.81 -22.69 0.45
CA ALA A 353 10.45 -21.26 0.36
C ALA A 353 10.53 -20.73 -1.08
N GLY A 354 11.54 -21.20 -1.85
CA GLY A 354 11.65 -20.90 -3.29
C GLY A 354 10.51 -21.50 -4.12
N VAL A 355 10.00 -22.68 -3.77
CA VAL A 355 8.84 -23.30 -4.42
C VAL A 355 7.53 -22.54 -4.14
N ARG A 356 7.36 -21.96 -2.94
CA ARG A 356 6.21 -21.09 -2.63
C ARG A 356 6.23 -19.79 -3.44
N GLY A 357 7.40 -19.14 -3.57
CA GLY A 357 7.56 -17.94 -4.41
C GLY A 357 7.29 -18.16 -5.89
N LEU A 358 7.54 -19.37 -6.42
CA LEU A 358 7.20 -19.73 -7.81
C LEU A 358 5.68 -19.82 -8.05
N ARG A 359 4.87 -20.02 -7.01
CA ARG A 359 3.43 -20.25 -7.17
C ARG A 359 2.72 -19.05 -7.80
N SER A 360 3.05 -17.83 -7.39
CA SER A 360 2.49 -16.59 -7.94
C SER A 360 2.71 -16.46 -9.44
N PHE A 361 3.76 -17.08 -9.99
CA PHE A 361 4.13 -17.05 -11.41
C PHE A 361 3.59 -18.21 -12.25
N THR A 362 3.02 -19.25 -11.62
CA THR A 362 2.60 -20.49 -12.30
C THR A 362 1.10 -20.57 -12.57
N HIS A 363 0.38 -19.48 -12.36
CA HIS A 363 -1.06 -19.47 -12.59
C HIS A 363 -1.40 -19.58 -14.08
N THR A 364 -2.61 -20.09 -14.35
CA THR A 364 -3.13 -20.29 -15.70
C THR A 364 -4.31 -19.34 -15.88
N PRO A 365 -4.30 -18.45 -16.90
CA PRO A 365 -5.45 -17.62 -17.23
C PRO A 365 -6.67 -18.44 -17.67
N TYR A 366 -7.86 -17.82 -17.69
CA TYR A 366 -9.12 -18.40 -18.15
C TYR A 366 -9.52 -19.68 -17.42
N ARG A 367 -9.45 -19.66 -16.08
CA ARG A 367 -9.88 -20.79 -15.25
C ARG A 367 -11.38 -20.77 -15.11
N ARG A 368 -12.00 -21.94 -15.17
CA ARG A 368 -13.42 -22.03 -14.84
C ARG A 368 -13.61 -21.66 -13.37
N ALA A 369 -14.39 -20.60 -13.13
CA ALA A 369 -14.73 -20.20 -11.78
C ALA A 369 -15.58 -21.29 -11.10
N VAL A 370 -15.27 -21.58 -9.84
CA VAL A 370 -16.10 -22.45 -9.02
C VAL A 370 -17.31 -21.61 -8.57
N PRO A 371 -18.56 -22.05 -8.81
CA PRO A 371 -19.71 -21.31 -8.30
C PRO A 371 -19.70 -21.29 -6.76
N ALA A 372 -19.67 -20.11 -6.17
CA ALA A 372 -19.93 -19.88 -4.76
C ALA A 372 -21.12 -18.91 -4.61
N PRO A 373 -21.98 -19.09 -3.59
CA PRO A 373 -22.96 -18.06 -3.26
C PRO A 373 -22.23 -16.78 -2.85
N LEU A 374 -22.75 -15.64 -3.28
CA LEU A 374 -22.26 -14.36 -2.79
C LEU A 374 -22.52 -14.25 -1.28
N PRO A 375 -21.58 -13.66 -0.50
CA PRO A 375 -21.74 -13.48 0.93
C PRO A 375 -22.78 -12.40 1.25
N ALA A 376 -23.01 -12.17 2.54
CA ALA A 376 -23.73 -10.97 2.97
C ALA A 376 -22.85 -9.73 2.75
N PHE A 377 -23.48 -8.63 2.32
CA PHE A 377 -22.82 -7.33 2.20
C PHE A 377 -23.48 -6.37 3.21
N PRO A 378 -22.88 -6.19 4.40
CA PRO A 378 -23.41 -5.27 5.39
C PRO A 378 -23.37 -3.85 4.83
N MET A 379 -24.48 -3.13 4.93
CA MET A 379 -24.55 -1.72 4.52
C MET A 379 -25.57 -1.01 5.42
N PRO A 380 -25.13 -0.31 6.47
CA PRO A 380 -26.04 0.35 7.40
C PRO A 380 -26.57 1.68 6.85
N TYR A 381 -25.93 2.22 5.81
CA TYR A 381 -26.27 3.51 5.23
C TYR A 381 -27.41 3.39 4.22
N PRO A 382 -28.41 4.28 4.25
CA PRO A 382 -29.54 4.24 3.33
C PRO A 382 -29.10 4.60 1.91
N LEU A 383 -29.72 3.96 0.91
CA LEU A 383 -29.55 4.33 -0.49
C LEU A 383 -30.59 5.39 -0.89
N THR A 384 -30.13 6.46 -1.54
CA THR A 384 -30.98 7.41 -2.28
C THR A 384 -30.56 7.41 -3.75
N LEU A 385 -31.51 7.46 -4.67
CA LEU A 385 -31.24 7.55 -6.11
C LEU A 385 -31.69 8.89 -6.67
N ASN A 386 -30.84 9.50 -7.48
CA ASN A 386 -31.12 10.73 -8.17
C ASN A 386 -32.36 10.59 -9.10
N PRO A 387 -33.35 11.50 -9.04
CA PRO A 387 -34.57 11.43 -9.84
C PRO A 387 -34.34 11.59 -11.36
N HIS A 388 -33.14 11.98 -11.79
CA HIS A 388 -32.78 12.18 -13.19
C HIS A 388 -32.15 10.94 -13.86
N LEU A 389 -32.07 9.81 -13.16
CA LEU A 389 -31.45 8.56 -13.61
C LEU A 389 -31.86 8.13 -15.04
N ASP A 390 -33.15 8.09 -15.35
CA ASP A 390 -33.61 7.62 -16.66
C ASP A 390 -33.17 8.53 -17.81
N GLY A 391 -33.02 9.83 -17.55
CA GLY A 391 -32.42 10.77 -18.50
C GLY A 391 -30.94 10.46 -18.73
N ALA A 392 -30.19 10.29 -17.63
CA ALA A 392 -28.76 10.02 -17.67
C ALA A 392 -28.40 8.71 -18.40
N ARG A 393 -29.25 7.67 -18.27
CA ARG A 393 -29.11 6.40 -19.02
C ARG A 393 -29.11 6.60 -20.53
N GLU A 394 -29.97 7.46 -21.05
CA GLU A 394 -30.03 7.73 -22.49
C GLU A 394 -28.93 8.72 -22.92
N SER A 395 -28.64 9.73 -22.10
CA SER A 395 -27.56 10.69 -22.34
C SER A 395 -26.21 9.99 -22.48
N VAL A 396 -25.88 9.05 -21.59
CA VAL A 396 -24.56 8.39 -21.59
C VAL A 396 -24.37 7.45 -22.79
N VAL A 397 -25.44 6.81 -23.27
CA VAL A 397 -25.39 6.00 -24.50
C VAL A 397 -25.21 6.88 -25.73
N ALA A 398 -25.88 8.03 -25.79
CA ALA A 398 -25.69 8.99 -26.88
C ALA A 398 -24.25 9.54 -26.89
N TRP A 399 -23.73 9.90 -25.71
CA TRP A 399 -22.35 10.36 -25.51
C TRP A 399 -21.33 9.30 -25.94
N ALA A 400 -21.46 8.06 -25.47
CA ALA A 400 -20.53 6.97 -25.83
C ALA A 400 -20.50 6.70 -27.35
N ARG A 401 -21.64 6.83 -28.03
CA ARG A 401 -21.73 6.71 -29.50
C ARG A 401 -21.05 7.88 -30.21
N GLU A 402 -21.25 9.10 -29.73
CA GLU A 402 -20.63 10.31 -30.29
C GLU A 402 -19.10 10.23 -30.27
N PHE A 403 -18.53 9.74 -29.16
CA PHE A 403 -17.08 9.63 -28.98
C PHE A 403 -16.49 8.30 -29.47
N GLY A 404 -17.31 7.40 -30.02
CA GLY A 404 -16.86 6.16 -30.65
C GLY A 404 -16.46 5.03 -29.69
N LEU A 405 -16.90 5.07 -28.42
CA LEU A 405 -16.61 4.00 -27.43
C LEU A 405 -17.34 2.68 -27.73
N LEU A 406 -18.27 2.68 -28.69
CA LEU A 406 -19.11 1.52 -29.02
C LEU A 406 -18.70 0.84 -30.34
N ASP A 407 -17.65 1.33 -30.99
CA ASP A 407 -17.18 0.90 -32.29
C ASP A 407 -15.71 0.45 -32.22
N PRO A 408 -15.27 -0.54 -33.03
CA PRO A 408 -13.86 -0.89 -33.13
C PRO A 408 -13.01 0.28 -33.63
N GLU A 409 -11.82 0.47 -33.03
CA GLU A 409 -10.81 1.37 -33.55
C GLU A 409 -10.17 0.79 -34.83
N PRO A 410 -10.20 1.51 -35.96
CA PRO A 410 -9.63 1.02 -37.21
C PRO A 410 -8.13 0.70 -37.09
N GLY A 411 -7.77 -0.57 -37.32
CA GLY A 411 -6.38 -1.01 -37.33
C GLY A 411 -5.80 -1.36 -35.96
N VAL A 412 -6.60 -1.31 -34.89
CA VAL A 412 -6.20 -1.73 -33.53
C VAL A 412 -6.97 -3.00 -33.15
N PRO A 413 -6.36 -4.20 -33.28
CA PRO A 413 -6.99 -5.44 -32.89
C PRO A 413 -7.39 -5.46 -31.41
N GLY A 414 -8.60 -5.93 -31.10
CA GLY A 414 -9.10 -6.04 -29.73
C GLY A 414 -9.70 -4.76 -29.14
N SER A 415 -9.76 -3.67 -29.92
CA SER A 415 -10.41 -2.41 -29.53
C SER A 415 -11.94 -2.48 -29.49
N ASP A 416 -12.56 -3.53 -30.04
CA ASP A 416 -14.00 -3.81 -29.99
C ASP A 416 -14.44 -4.32 -28.61
N VAL A 417 -14.05 -3.62 -27.55
CA VAL A 417 -14.34 -4.04 -26.18
C VAL A 417 -15.83 -3.92 -25.86
N TRP A 418 -16.48 -2.84 -26.32
CA TRP A 418 -17.85 -2.49 -25.98
C TRP A 418 -18.78 -2.36 -27.19
N ASN A 419 -20.08 -2.46 -26.92
CA ASN A 419 -21.17 -2.11 -27.82
C ASN A 419 -22.33 -1.55 -26.97
N GLU A 420 -23.37 -1.01 -27.61
CA GLU A 420 -24.49 -0.39 -26.89
C GLU A 420 -25.17 -1.35 -25.91
N ALA A 421 -25.32 -2.63 -26.27
CA ALA A 421 -25.94 -3.61 -25.39
C ALA A 421 -25.14 -3.82 -24.10
N LYS A 422 -23.80 -3.93 -24.20
CA LYS A 422 -22.90 -3.98 -23.05
C LYS A 422 -23.04 -2.74 -22.18
N LEU A 423 -22.96 -1.55 -22.78
CA LEU A 423 -23.09 -0.29 -22.02
C LEU A 423 -24.40 -0.21 -21.24
N ARG A 424 -25.52 -0.61 -21.86
CA ARG A 424 -26.84 -0.65 -21.20
C ARG A 424 -26.94 -1.71 -20.10
N ASP A 425 -26.26 -2.85 -20.26
CA ASP A 425 -26.19 -3.88 -19.23
C ASP A 425 -25.27 -3.48 -18.06
N TYR A 426 -24.28 -2.61 -18.31
CA TYR A 426 -23.38 -2.11 -17.28
C TYR A 426 -24.02 -0.99 -16.45
N ASP A 427 -24.88 -0.15 -17.05
CA ASP A 427 -25.72 0.84 -16.37
C ASP A 427 -24.95 1.76 -15.40
N PHE A 428 -23.88 2.42 -15.88
CA PHE A 428 -23.08 3.33 -15.05
C PHE A 428 -23.85 4.56 -14.55
N ALA A 429 -24.93 4.93 -15.23
CA ALA A 429 -25.84 5.98 -14.78
C ALA A 429 -26.52 5.61 -13.44
N LEU A 430 -26.83 4.33 -13.21
CA LEU A 430 -27.35 3.86 -11.92
C LEU A 430 -26.35 4.06 -10.78
N CYS A 431 -25.07 3.77 -11.03
CA CYS A 431 -24.01 4.01 -10.06
C CYS A 431 -23.88 5.52 -9.76
N ALA A 432 -23.78 6.35 -10.80
CA ALA A 432 -23.70 7.80 -10.66
C ALA A 432 -24.91 8.39 -9.90
N ALA A 433 -26.12 7.88 -10.16
CA ALA A 433 -27.33 8.36 -9.50
C ALA A 433 -27.40 8.03 -8.01
N GLY A 434 -26.73 6.97 -7.57
CA GLY A 434 -26.59 6.66 -6.15
C GLY A 434 -25.44 7.43 -5.48
N ILE A 435 -24.33 7.63 -6.21
CA ILE A 435 -23.15 8.34 -5.68
C ILE A 435 -23.48 9.80 -5.39
N ASP A 436 -24.24 10.44 -6.27
CA ASP A 436 -24.66 11.83 -6.10
C ASP A 436 -26.19 11.96 -6.26
N PRO A 437 -26.94 11.66 -5.18
CA PRO A 437 -28.40 11.68 -5.20
C PRO A 437 -28.98 13.08 -5.41
N ASP A 438 -28.19 14.13 -5.13
CA ASP A 438 -28.60 15.54 -5.21
C ASP A 438 -28.08 16.26 -6.47
N ALA A 439 -27.27 15.59 -7.31
CA ALA A 439 -26.76 16.13 -8.57
C ALA A 439 -27.86 16.74 -9.45
N THR A 440 -27.55 17.87 -10.08
CA THR A 440 -28.34 18.36 -11.20
C THR A 440 -28.27 17.39 -12.40
N PRO A 441 -29.20 17.47 -13.37
CA PRO A 441 -29.14 16.62 -14.57
C PRO A 441 -27.78 16.68 -15.30
N ALA A 442 -27.16 17.86 -15.36
CA ALA A 442 -25.90 18.05 -16.07
C ALA A 442 -24.69 17.44 -15.31
N GLU A 443 -24.70 17.50 -13.99
CA GLU A 443 -23.70 16.85 -13.13
C GLU A 443 -23.85 15.32 -13.21
N LEU A 444 -25.08 14.81 -13.14
CA LEU A 444 -25.35 13.39 -13.27
C LEU A 444 -24.92 12.83 -14.64
N ASP A 445 -25.20 13.56 -15.72
CA ASP A 445 -24.74 13.21 -17.08
C ASP A 445 -23.20 13.20 -17.17
N LEU A 446 -22.52 14.13 -16.49
CA LEU A 446 -21.06 14.20 -16.47
C LEU A 446 -20.46 13.05 -15.65
N SER A 447 -20.97 12.78 -14.46
CA SER A 447 -20.52 11.66 -13.61
C SER A 447 -20.76 10.30 -14.29
N SER A 448 -21.91 10.15 -14.96
CA SER A 448 -22.20 8.96 -15.78
C SER A 448 -21.19 8.77 -16.91
N ALA A 449 -20.78 9.87 -17.58
CA ALA A 449 -19.77 9.83 -18.64
C ALA A 449 -18.38 9.51 -18.10
N TRP A 450 -18.01 10.03 -16.92
CA TRP A 450 -16.74 9.69 -16.25
C TRP A 450 -16.64 8.21 -15.90
N LEU A 451 -17.68 7.66 -15.26
CA LEU A 451 -17.72 6.22 -14.93
C LEU A 451 -17.65 5.37 -16.21
N THR A 452 -18.40 5.77 -17.24
CA THR A 452 -18.38 5.10 -18.55
C THR A 452 -17.00 5.14 -19.19
N TRP A 453 -16.33 6.29 -19.20
CA TRP A 453 -14.99 6.43 -19.79
C TRP A 453 -13.95 5.66 -18.99
N GLY A 454 -13.96 5.76 -17.66
CA GLY A 454 -13.00 5.07 -16.79
C GLY A 454 -13.10 3.55 -16.93
N THR A 455 -14.31 2.99 -16.88
CA THR A 455 -14.48 1.54 -17.06
C THR A 455 -14.26 1.09 -18.51
N TYR A 456 -14.49 1.95 -19.51
CA TYR A 456 -14.12 1.64 -20.89
C TYR A 456 -12.61 1.51 -21.02
N ALA A 457 -11.86 2.44 -20.43
CA ALA A 457 -10.41 2.43 -20.43
C ALA A 457 -9.85 1.19 -19.71
N ASP A 458 -10.43 0.86 -18.55
CA ASP A 458 -10.13 -0.37 -17.79
C ASP A 458 -10.30 -1.64 -18.63
N ASP A 459 -11.39 -1.77 -19.41
CA ASP A 459 -11.57 -2.92 -20.31
C ASP A 459 -10.66 -2.83 -21.57
N TYR A 460 -10.31 -1.62 -22.02
CA TYR A 460 -9.49 -1.36 -23.22
C TYR A 460 -8.02 -1.72 -23.03
N TYR A 461 -7.43 -1.36 -21.88
CA TYR A 461 -6.00 -1.49 -21.63
C TYR A 461 -5.50 -2.95 -21.69
N PRO A 462 -6.11 -3.90 -20.97
CA PRO A 462 -5.73 -5.31 -21.06
C PRO A 462 -5.99 -5.88 -22.46
N ALA A 463 -7.07 -5.48 -23.13
CA ALA A 463 -7.41 -5.98 -24.45
C ALA A 463 -6.42 -5.55 -25.54
N VAL A 464 -6.01 -4.27 -25.54
CA VAL A 464 -5.18 -3.67 -26.58
C VAL A 464 -3.69 -3.73 -26.26
N PHE A 465 -3.29 -3.63 -24.99
CA PHE A 465 -1.87 -3.63 -24.59
C PHE A 465 -1.47 -4.89 -23.82
N GLY A 466 -2.34 -5.39 -22.93
CA GLY A 466 -2.04 -6.56 -22.10
C GLY A 466 -1.88 -7.85 -22.90
N ARG A 467 -2.88 -8.22 -23.71
CA ARG A 467 -2.86 -9.42 -24.57
C ARG A 467 -1.64 -9.50 -25.49
N PRO A 468 -1.25 -8.44 -26.22
CA PRO A 468 -0.02 -8.47 -27.03
C PRO A 468 1.27 -8.23 -26.23
N ARG A 469 1.19 -7.91 -24.92
CA ARG A 469 2.31 -7.51 -24.05
C ARG A 469 3.05 -6.25 -24.53
N ASP A 470 2.30 -5.28 -25.02
CA ASP A 470 2.83 -3.99 -25.50
C ASP A 470 2.88 -2.94 -24.39
N LEU A 471 3.78 -3.12 -23.43
CA LEU A 471 3.97 -2.18 -22.31
C LEU A 471 4.45 -0.80 -22.77
N LEU A 472 5.23 -0.73 -23.85
CA LEU A 472 5.72 0.53 -24.41
C LEU A 472 4.56 1.31 -25.07
N GLY A 473 3.68 0.61 -25.79
CA GLY A 473 2.46 1.19 -26.35
C GLY A 473 1.53 1.72 -25.26
N ALA A 474 1.32 0.96 -24.18
CA ALA A 474 0.52 1.40 -23.03
C ALA A 474 1.10 2.67 -22.40
N LYS A 475 2.42 2.70 -22.18
CA LYS A 475 3.09 3.88 -21.63
C LYS A 475 2.95 5.11 -22.52
N ALA A 476 3.15 4.95 -23.83
CA ALA A 476 2.96 6.03 -24.79
C ALA A 476 1.49 6.53 -24.82
N ALA A 477 0.52 5.64 -24.61
CA ALA A 477 -0.88 6.03 -24.46
C ALA A 477 -1.10 6.85 -23.17
N ASN A 478 -0.57 6.40 -22.03
CA ASN A 478 -0.63 7.15 -20.76
C ASN A 478 -0.06 8.56 -20.89
N GLU A 479 1.14 8.70 -21.47
CA GLU A 479 1.78 10.01 -21.67
C GLU A 479 0.88 10.97 -22.47
N ARG A 480 0.17 10.44 -23.47
CA ARG A 480 -0.79 11.23 -24.26
C ARG A 480 -2.04 11.59 -23.46
N LEU A 481 -2.59 10.67 -22.67
CA LEU A 481 -3.75 10.97 -21.81
C LEU A 481 -3.39 12.04 -20.76
N HIS A 482 -2.21 11.95 -20.13
CA HIS A 482 -1.71 13.01 -19.25
C HIS A 482 -1.57 14.35 -19.94
N ALA A 483 -1.08 14.36 -21.18
CA ALA A 483 -0.93 15.60 -21.93
C ALA A 483 -2.28 16.23 -22.30
N LEU A 484 -3.33 15.45 -22.52
CA LEU A 484 -4.68 15.95 -22.79
C LEU A 484 -5.33 16.65 -21.58
N MET A 485 -4.91 16.30 -20.36
CA MET A 485 -5.43 16.87 -19.12
C MET A 485 -4.77 18.22 -18.76
N THR A 486 -4.95 19.22 -19.63
CA THR A 486 -4.45 20.58 -19.39
C THR A 486 -5.28 21.30 -18.33
N LEU A 487 -4.64 22.12 -17.48
CA LEU A 487 -5.34 22.84 -16.42
C LEU A 487 -6.23 23.98 -16.94
N ASP A 488 -6.12 24.39 -18.19
CA ASP A 488 -7.02 25.38 -18.81
C ASP A 488 -8.14 24.74 -19.65
N GLY A 489 -8.15 23.41 -19.76
CA GLY A 489 -9.12 22.66 -20.57
C GLY A 489 -8.87 22.78 -22.08
N SER A 490 -7.74 23.36 -22.51
CA SER A 490 -7.36 23.44 -23.92
C SER A 490 -6.80 22.11 -24.41
N LEU A 491 -6.99 21.79 -25.69
CA LEU A 491 -6.40 20.58 -26.28
C LEU A 491 -5.03 20.91 -26.89
N PRO A 492 -3.93 20.32 -26.40
CA PRO A 492 -2.60 20.59 -26.96
C PRO A 492 -2.39 19.91 -28.31
N PHE A 493 -3.20 18.89 -28.62
CA PHE A 493 -3.23 18.18 -29.89
C PHE A 493 -4.62 17.59 -30.13
N ALA A 494 -4.91 17.25 -31.39
CA ALA A 494 -6.14 16.54 -31.74
C ALA A 494 -6.13 15.10 -31.17
N PRO A 495 -7.18 14.68 -30.44
CA PRO A 495 -7.38 13.29 -30.04
C PRO A 495 -7.38 12.34 -31.24
N ARG A 496 -6.81 11.14 -31.08
CA ARG A 496 -6.63 10.18 -32.18
C ARG A 496 -7.65 9.04 -32.19
N ASN A 497 -8.21 8.71 -31.03
CA ASN A 497 -9.11 7.57 -30.86
C ASN A 497 -10.21 7.86 -29.82
N ALA A 498 -11.09 6.89 -29.60
CA ALA A 498 -12.23 7.00 -28.69
C ALA A 498 -11.80 7.27 -27.25
N LEU A 499 -10.72 6.60 -26.79
CA LEU A 499 -10.17 6.77 -25.46
C LEU A 499 -9.72 8.22 -25.21
N GLU A 500 -8.91 8.78 -26.12
CA GLU A 500 -8.44 10.17 -26.04
C GLU A 500 -9.58 11.18 -26.20
N SER A 501 -10.52 10.92 -27.12
CA SER A 501 -11.62 11.85 -27.42
C SER A 501 -12.63 11.92 -26.27
N GLY A 502 -12.94 10.78 -25.66
CA GLY A 502 -13.77 10.71 -24.47
C GLY A 502 -13.16 11.48 -23.30
N LEU A 503 -11.86 11.24 -23.01
CA LEU A 503 -11.15 11.95 -21.94
C LEU A 503 -11.14 13.46 -22.17
N ALA A 504 -10.84 13.89 -23.40
CA ALA A 504 -10.82 15.30 -23.77
C ALA A 504 -12.16 16.01 -23.48
N ASP A 505 -13.30 15.34 -23.72
CA ASP A 505 -14.61 15.92 -23.42
C ASP A 505 -14.91 15.96 -21.92
N VAL A 506 -14.82 14.82 -21.22
CA VAL A 506 -15.15 14.75 -19.79
C VAL A 506 -14.21 15.65 -18.99
N TRP A 507 -12.91 15.68 -19.33
CA TRP A 507 -11.94 16.58 -18.71
C TRP A 507 -12.34 18.05 -18.86
N ARG A 508 -12.58 18.50 -20.10
CA ARG A 508 -12.94 19.90 -20.41
C ARG A 508 -14.22 20.33 -19.68
N ARG A 509 -15.25 19.48 -19.69
CA ARG A 509 -16.53 19.77 -18.99
C ARG A 509 -16.36 19.87 -17.49
N THR A 510 -15.45 19.08 -16.93
CA THR A 510 -15.16 19.03 -15.49
C THR A 510 -14.32 20.21 -15.03
N VAL A 511 -13.25 20.54 -15.73
CA VAL A 511 -12.35 21.63 -15.29
C VAL A 511 -12.89 23.02 -15.58
N ALA A 512 -13.81 23.19 -16.54
CA ALA A 512 -14.37 24.49 -16.90
C ALA A 512 -14.88 25.30 -15.68
N PRO A 513 -15.68 24.74 -14.76
CA PRO A 513 -16.13 25.45 -13.56
C PRO A 513 -15.06 25.60 -12.44
N PHE A 514 -13.93 24.88 -12.50
CA PHE A 514 -13.00 24.78 -11.36
C PHE A 514 -12.02 25.94 -11.25
N GLY A 515 -11.65 26.25 -10.01
CA GLY A 515 -10.45 27.02 -9.68
C GLY A 515 -9.16 26.22 -9.91
N GLN A 516 -8.03 26.91 -10.00
CA GLN A 516 -6.74 26.31 -10.37
C GLN A 516 -6.30 25.16 -9.44
N GLY A 517 -6.51 25.29 -8.13
CA GLY A 517 -6.18 24.26 -7.15
C GLY A 517 -7.00 22.97 -7.36
N ALA A 518 -8.32 23.10 -7.48
CA ALA A 518 -9.22 21.97 -7.73
C ALA A 518 -8.89 21.25 -9.06
N ARG A 519 -8.52 21.98 -10.11
CA ARG A 519 -8.07 21.37 -11.38
C ARG A 519 -6.79 20.55 -11.20
N ALA A 520 -5.83 21.05 -10.43
CA ALA A 520 -4.58 20.34 -10.17
C ALA A 520 -4.82 19.08 -9.33
N ALA A 521 -5.63 19.16 -8.28
CA ALA A 521 -6.01 18.01 -7.45
C ALA A 521 -6.75 16.94 -8.26
N PHE A 522 -7.75 17.33 -9.05
CA PHE A 522 -8.48 16.40 -9.91
C PHE A 522 -7.59 15.79 -11.00
N ARG A 523 -6.65 16.57 -11.56
CA ARG A 523 -5.66 16.06 -12.51
C ARG A 523 -4.77 15.00 -11.88
N LYS A 524 -4.37 15.21 -10.63
CA LYS A 524 -3.59 14.24 -9.87
C LYS A 524 -4.38 12.95 -9.69
N ALA A 525 -5.62 13.02 -9.22
CA ALA A 525 -6.47 11.83 -9.02
C ALA A 525 -6.66 11.01 -10.30
N VAL A 526 -6.97 11.65 -11.44
CA VAL A 526 -7.07 10.94 -12.72
C VAL A 526 -5.71 10.40 -13.16
N GLY A 527 -4.63 11.17 -12.97
CA GLY A 527 -3.28 10.75 -13.31
C GLY A 527 -2.80 9.52 -12.56
N ASP A 528 -3.05 9.45 -11.25
CA ASP A 528 -2.69 8.31 -10.41
C ASP A 528 -3.43 7.04 -10.87
N MET A 529 -4.71 7.17 -11.25
CA MET A 529 -5.48 6.06 -11.86
C MET A 529 -4.88 5.62 -13.20
N LEU A 530 -4.53 6.56 -14.09
CA LEU A 530 -3.90 6.22 -15.37
C LEU A 530 -2.60 5.42 -15.17
N ASP A 531 -1.72 5.90 -14.29
CA ASP A 531 -0.44 5.25 -14.00
C ASP A 531 -0.61 3.87 -13.38
N SER A 532 -1.69 3.66 -12.62
CA SER A 532 -2.01 2.36 -12.02
C SER A 532 -2.28 1.25 -13.04
N TRP A 533 -2.82 1.55 -14.23
CA TRP A 533 -3.04 0.53 -15.27
C TRP A 533 -1.72 -0.07 -15.79
N LEU A 534 -0.63 0.72 -15.79
CA LEU A 534 0.69 0.19 -16.16
C LEU A 534 1.19 -0.84 -15.13
N TRP A 535 0.78 -0.71 -13.87
CA TRP A 535 1.08 -1.67 -12.81
C TRP A 535 0.38 -3.01 -13.08
N GLU A 536 -0.92 -2.99 -13.40
CA GLU A 536 -1.67 -4.22 -13.72
C GLU A 536 -1.07 -4.93 -14.95
N LEU A 537 -0.74 -4.17 -15.99
CA LEU A 537 -0.07 -4.70 -17.19
C LEU A 537 1.31 -5.28 -16.89
N ALA A 538 2.08 -4.66 -15.99
CA ALA A 538 3.39 -5.18 -15.57
C ALA A 538 3.25 -6.53 -14.84
N ASN A 539 2.26 -6.68 -13.95
CA ASN A 539 1.93 -7.94 -13.31
C ASN A 539 1.52 -9.01 -14.35
N GLY A 540 0.68 -8.63 -15.32
CA GLY A 540 0.27 -9.48 -16.44
C GLY A 540 1.46 -9.95 -17.29
N ALA A 541 2.39 -9.05 -17.60
CA ALA A 541 3.60 -9.36 -18.36
C ALA A 541 4.53 -10.35 -17.61
N GLN A 542 4.59 -10.25 -16.28
CA GLN A 542 5.34 -11.17 -15.42
C GLN A 542 4.58 -12.47 -15.10
N ASN A 543 3.28 -12.56 -15.42
CA ASN A 543 2.38 -13.61 -14.97
C ASN A 543 2.32 -13.73 -13.44
N ARG A 544 2.51 -12.62 -12.72
CA ARG A 544 2.67 -12.57 -11.26
C ARG A 544 1.35 -12.19 -10.59
N ILE A 545 0.76 -13.12 -9.82
CA ILE A 545 -0.31 -12.77 -8.88
C ILE A 545 0.31 -11.96 -7.73
N PRO A 546 -0.16 -10.73 -7.46
CA PRO A 546 0.32 -9.95 -6.33
C PRO A 546 -0.03 -10.63 -5.00
N ASP A 547 0.73 -10.33 -3.95
CA ASP A 547 0.37 -10.77 -2.60
C ASP A 547 -0.76 -9.91 -2.02
N PRO A 548 -1.42 -10.31 -0.90
CA PRO A 548 -2.57 -9.57 -0.38
C PRO A 548 -2.29 -8.09 -0.08
N VAL A 549 -1.08 -7.74 0.36
CA VAL A 549 -0.73 -6.36 0.69
C VAL A 549 -0.49 -5.57 -0.60
N ASP A 550 0.34 -6.10 -1.50
CA ASP A 550 0.59 -5.53 -2.83
C ASP A 550 -0.72 -5.33 -3.63
N TYR A 551 -1.66 -6.28 -3.49
CA TYR A 551 -2.96 -6.22 -4.12
C TYR A 551 -3.82 -5.07 -3.59
N ILE A 552 -4.00 -4.93 -2.28
CA ILE A 552 -4.86 -3.87 -1.71
C ILE A 552 -4.31 -2.48 -2.09
N GLU A 553 -2.99 -2.29 -2.02
CA GLU A 553 -2.36 -1.02 -2.41
C GLU A 553 -2.58 -0.68 -3.88
N MET A 554 -2.35 -1.67 -4.76
CA MET A 554 -2.61 -1.52 -6.18
C MET A 554 -4.09 -1.23 -6.42
N ARG A 555 -4.99 -1.97 -5.75
CA ARG A 555 -6.43 -1.92 -5.99
C ARG A 555 -7.04 -0.57 -5.63
N ARG A 556 -6.57 0.10 -4.58
CA ARG A 556 -6.98 1.49 -4.26
C ARG A 556 -6.71 2.45 -5.41
N ALA A 557 -5.58 2.29 -6.10
CA ALA A 557 -5.23 3.10 -7.25
C ALA A 557 -5.99 2.69 -8.53
N THR A 558 -6.16 1.38 -8.76
CA THR A 558 -6.74 0.87 -10.03
C THR A 558 -8.27 0.89 -10.08
N PHE A 559 -8.96 0.87 -8.93
CA PHE A 559 -10.41 0.93 -8.88
C PHE A 559 -10.99 2.30 -9.30
N GLY A 560 -10.18 3.36 -9.26
CA GLY A 560 -10.62 4.73 -9.53
C GLY A 560 -11.45 5.35 -8.39
N SER A 561 -11.28 4.86 -7.16
CA SER A 561 -11.94 5.45 -5.97
C SER A 561 -11.67 6.93 -5.85
N ASP A 562 -10.41 7.37 -5.98
CA ASP A 562 -10.05 8.78 -5.87
C ASP A 562 -10.74 9.66 -6.92
N LEU A 563 -10.87 9.17 -8.15
CA LEU A 563 -11.64 9.84 -9.20
C LEU A 563 -13.12 9.96 -8.80
N THR A 564 -13.74 8.83 -8.43
CA THR A 564 -15.19 8.79 -8.19
C THR A 564 -15.61 9.48 -6.89
N MET A 565 -14.81 9.40 -5.83
CA MET A 565 -14.95 10.21 -4.62
C MET A 565 -14.67 11.67 -4.92
N SER A 566 -13.68 12.00 -5.75
CA SER A 566 -13.42 13.39 -6.09
C SER A 566 -14.61 14.02 -6.79
N LEU A 567 -15.34 13.30 -7.65
CA LEU A 567 -16.54 13.81 -8.35
C LEU A 567 -17.59 14.40 -7.40
N SER A 568 -17.79 13.83 -6.20
CA SER A 568 -18.70 14.39 -5.19
C SER A 568 -18.12 15.66 -4.53
N ARG A 569 -16.78 15.71 -4.34
CA ARG A 569 -16.06 16.88 -3.77
C ARG A 569 -16.10 18.14 -4.65
N LEU A 570 -16.41 18.01 -5.96
CA LEU A 570 -16.16 19.04 -6.98
C LEU A 570 -17.00 20.33 -6.87
N GLY A 571 -17.88 20.45 -5.86
CA GLY A 571 -18.65 21.68 -5.57
C GLY A 571 -18.45 22.29 -4.18
N ARG A 572 -17.72 21.65 -3.26
CA ARG A 572 -17.73 22.01 -1.81
C ARG A 572 -16.36 21.97 -1.12
N GLY A 573 -15.30 21.54 -1.82
CA GLY A 573 -13.98 21.25 -1.24
C GLY A 573 -13.19 22.45 -0.66
N GLU A 574 -13.56 23.70 -0.96
CA GLU A 574 -12.82 24.88 -0.46
C GLU A 574 -13.05 25.17 1.04
N ALA A 575 -14.05 24.55 1.67
CA ALA A 575 -14.41 24.81 3.07
C ALA A 575 -13.68 23.91 4.09
N VAL A 576 -13.14 22.75 3.67
CA VAL A 576 -12.41 21.83 4.56
C VAL A 576 -10.90 22.14 4.47
N PRO A 577 -10.22 22.43 5.60
CA PRO A 577 -8.78 22.74 5.58
C PRO A 577 -7.92 21.59 5.02
N GLU A 578 -6.81 21.93 4.36
CA GLU A 578 -5.89 20.96 3.77
C GLU A 578 -5.27 20.03 4.82
N GLU A 579 -5.07 20.53 6.03
CA GLU A 579 -4.56 19.76 7.17
C GLU A 579 -5.49 18.61 7.56
N VAL A 580 -6.81 18.74 7.33
CA VAL A 580 -7.78 17.68 7.57
C VAL A 580 -7.61 16.56 6.54
N TYR A 581 -7.47 16.90 5.26
CA TYR A 581 -7.18 15.91 4.20
C TYR A 581 -5.81 15.25 4.38
N ALA A 582 -4.84 15.98 4.94
CA ALA A 582 -3.53 15.46 5.28
C ALA A 582 -3.50 14.66 6.60
N SER A 583 -4.60 14.58 7.34
CA SER A 583 -4.68 13.83 8.60
C SER A 583 -4.66 12.31 8.37
N GLY A 584 -4.13 11.56 9.33
CA GLY A 584 -4.19 10.09 9.32
C GLY A 584 -5.64 9.57 9.34
N THR A 585 -6.49 10.19 10.16
CA THR A 585 -7.89 9.81 10.34
C THR A 585 -8.71 9.96 9.07
N LEU A 586 -8.67 11.12 8.38
CA LEU A 586 -9.46 11.29 7.16
C LEU A 586 -8.96 10.37 6.03
N ARG A 587 -7.64 10.17 5.89
CA ARG A 587 -7.12 9.17 4.97
C ARG A 587 -7.60 7.76 5.29
N ALA A 588 -7.60 7.36 6.56
CA ALA A 588 -8.08 6.04 6.98
C ALA A 588 -9.60 5.86 6.73
N ILE A 589 -10.40 6.93 6.83
CA ILE A 589 -11.82 6.94 6.46
C ILE A 589 -11.96 6.70 4.95
N GLU A 590 -11.22 7.42 4.12
CA GLU A 590 -11.23 7.27 2.67
C GLU A 590 -10.75 5.87 2.23
N ASP A 591 -9.63 5.42 2.80
CA ASP A 591 -9.05 4.09 2.56
C ASP A 591 -10.04 2.98 2.92
N SER A 592 -10.70 3.06 4.09
CA SER A 592 -11.66 2.05 4.53
C SER A 592 -12.90 1.99 3.64
N ALA A 593 -13.40 3.15 3.19
CA ALA A 593 -14.51 3.21 2.25
C ALA A 593 -14.12 2.63 0.88
N ALA A 594 -12.97 3.05 0.35
CA ALA A 594 -12.42 2.57 -0.91
C ALA A 594 -12.24 1.05 -0.90
N ASP A 595 -11.65 0.48 0.16
CA ASP A 595 -11.48 -0.95 0.29
C ASP A 595 -12.82 -1.70 0.30
N TYR A 596 -13.80 -1.23 1.07
CA TYR A 596 -15.12 -1.86 1.09
C TYR A 596 -15.71 -1.95 -0.34
N ALA A 597 -15.68 -0.85 -1.09
CA ALA A 597 -16.17 -0.80 -2.46
C ALA A 597 -15.37 -1.69 -3.44
N CYS A 598 -14.05 -1.73 -3.30
CA CYS A 598 -13.19 -2.61 -4.10
C CYS A 598 -13.52 -4.09 -3.85
N LEU A 599 -13.71 -4.47 -2.59
CA LEU A 599 -13.99 -5.85 -2.20
C LEU A 599 -15.40 -6.28 -2.61
N VAL A 600 -16.37 -5.35 -2.60
CA VAL A 600 -17.68 -5.58 -3.24
C VAL A 600 -17.50 -5.93 -4.71
N ASN A 601 -16.66 -5.20 -5.44
CA ASN A 601 -16.37 -5.51 -6.84
C ASN A 601 -15.75 -6.89 -6.97
N ASP A 602 -14.66 -7.18 -6.26
CA ASP A 602 -13.93 -8.44 -6.37
C ASP A 602 -14.83 -9.67 -6.15
N LEU A 603 -15.73 -9.61 -5.17
CA LEU A 603 -16.69 -10.68 -4.90
C LEU A 603 -17.70 -10.87 -6.04
N HIS A 604 -18.19 -9.77 -6.63
CA HIS A 604 -19.13 -9.80 -7.75
C HIS A 604 -18.46 -10.15 -9.09
N SER A 605 -17.23 -9.69 -9.30
CA SER A 605 -16.51 -9.75 -10.58
C SER A 605 -15.63 -10.99 -10.73
N TYR A 606 -15.34 -11.73 -9.64
CA TYR A 606 -14.44 -12.89 -9.64
C TYR A 606 -14.63 -13.83 -10.84
N ARG A 607 -15.88 -14.18 -11.14
CA ARG A 607 -16.18 -15.09 -12.25
C ARG A 607 -15.90 -14.45 -13.61
N LYS A 608 -16.29 -13.19 -13.81
CA LYS A 608 -16.03 -12.42 -15.04
C LYS A 608 -14.52 -12.41 -15.31
N GLU A 609 -13.76 -12.01 -14.31
CA GLU A 609 -12.32 -11.84 -14.38
C GLU A 609 -11.61 -13.17 -14.60
N THR A 610 -11.91 -14.18 -13.77
CA THR A 610 -11.21 -15.47 -13.78
C THR A 610 -11.56 -16.33 -15.01
N GLU A 611 -12.84 -16.43 -15.38
CA GLU A 611 -13.32 -17.35 -16.44
C GLU A 611 -13.28 -16.73 -17.84
N TYR A 612 -13.62 -15.44 -17.96
CA TYR A 612 -13.86 -14.82 -19.27
C TYR A 612 -12.76 -13.86 -19.71
N GLU A 613 -12.14 -13.15 -18.77
CA GLU A 613 -11.10 -12.17 -19.08
C GLU A 613 -9.69 -12.76 -18.91
N GLY A 614 -9.57 -13.77 -18.04
CA GLY A 614 -8.29 -14.38 -17.68
C GLY A 614 -7.49 -13.53 -16.71
N GLU A 615 -8.14 -12.56 -16.07
CA GLU A 615 -7.54 -11.65 -15.11
C GLU A 615 -7.43 -12.28 -13.73
N PHE A 616 -6.41 -11.85 -13.01
CA PHE A 616 -6.07 -12.37 -11.68
C PHE A 616 -5.95 -11.27 -10.62
N HIS A 617 -6.17 -10.01 -10.99
CA HIS A 617 -6.24 -8.86 -10.09
C HIS A 617 -7.57 -8.83 -9.33
N ASN A 618 -7.81 -9.88 -8.54
CA ASN A 618 -9.00 -10.05 -7.72
C ASN A 618 -8.60 -10.60 -6.34
N LEU A 619 -9.03 -10.00 -5.22
CA LEU A 619 -8.55 -10.44 -3.91
C LEU A 619 -8.91 -11.89 -3.60
N VAL A 620 -10.06 -12.41 -4.06
CA VAL A 620 -10.43 -13.83 -3.87
C VAL A 620 -9.38 -14.72 -4.53
N ARG A 621 -8.94 -14.36 -5.75
CA ARG A 621 -7.89 -15.09 -6.47
C ARG A 621 -6.52 -14.99 -5.78
N VAL A 622 -6.21 -13.83 -5.21
CA VAL A 622 -5.00 -13.58 -4.43
C VAL A 622 -4.98 -14.43 -3.17
N VAL A 623 -6.09 -14.49 -2.42
CA VAL A 623 -6.25 -15.27 -1.18
C VAL A 623 -6.18 -16.77 -1.44
N GLU A 624 -6.83 -17.29 -2.51
CA GLU A 624 -6.67 -18.69 -2.95
C GLU A 624 -5.21 -19.04 -3.24
N ASN A 625 -4.47 -18.09 -3.84
CA ASN A 625 -3.08 -18.31 -4.18
C ASN A 625 -2.20 -18.29 -2.93
N PHE A 626 -2.35 -17.26 -2.10
CA PHE A 626 -1.51 -17.00 -0.94
C PHE A 626 -1.71 -18.06 0.16
N PHE A 627 -2.94 -18.24 0.64
CA PHE A 627 -3.24 -19.19 1.72
C PHE A 627 -3.35 -20.64 1.25
N SER A 628 -3.27 -20.88 -0.06
CA SER A 628 -3.48 -22.22 -0.62
C SER A 628 -4.84 -22.84 -0.27
N CYS A 629 -5.85 -22.01 -0.11
CA CYS A 629 -7.18 -22.43 0.34
C CYS A 629 -8.14 -22.70 -0.84
N GLU A 630 -9.25 -23.37 -0.53
CA GLU A 630 -10.34 -23.59 -1.49
C GLU A 630 -11.15 -22.30 -1.71
N HIS A 631 -11.76 -22.18 -2.89
CA HIS A 631 -12.51 -20.99 -3.30
C HIS A 631 -13.53 -20.49 -2.25
N PRO A 632 -14.39 -21.34 -1.62
CA PRO A 632 -15.33 -20.85 -0.61
C PRO A 632 -14.65 -20.22 0.61
N VAL A 633 -13.51 -20.78 1.04
CA VAL A 633 -12.72 -20.21 2.16
C VAL A 633 -12.14 -18.86 1.77
N ALA A 634 -11.67 -18.71 0.53
CA ALA A 634 -11.17 -17.44 0.05
C ALA A 634 -12.28 -16.36 -0.01
N VAL A 635 -13.49 -16.75 -0.45
CA VAL A 635 -14.67 -15.86 -0.44
C VAL A 635 -15.01 -15.43 0.98
N ASP A 636 -15.02 -16.34 1.95
CA ASP A 636 -15.30 -16.03 3.35
C ASP A 636 -14.27 -15.05 3.94
N ILE A 637 -12.96 -15.29 3.72
CA ILE A 637 -11.89 -14.37 4.16
C ILE A 637 -12.05 -12.97 3.57
N VAL A 638 -12.38 -12.88 2.27
CA VAL A 638 -12.60 -11.59 1.59
C VAL A 638 -13.86 -10.90 2.10
N ALA A 639 -14.92 -11.66 2.39
CA ALA A 639 -16.16 -11.13 2.96
C ALA A 639 -15.96 -10.59 4.38
N ASP A 640 -15.21 -11.30 5.22
CA ASP A 640 -14.86 -10.87 6.57
C ASP A 640 -13.98 -9.62 6.53
N LEU A 641 -13.04 -9.54 5.58
CA LEU A 641 -12.21 -8.35 5.39
C LEU A 641 -13.08 -7.15 5.01
N MET A 642 -13.95 -7.32 4.00
CA MET A 642 -14.90 -6.30 3.58
C MET A 642 -15.74 -5.79 4.74
N ALA A 643 -16.34 -6.70 5.53
CA ALA A 643 -17.12 -6.32 6.71
C ALA A 643 -16.26 -5.56 7.75
N SER A 644 -15.02 -6.01 7.97
CA SER A 644 -14.10 -5.35 8.90
C SER A 644 -13.68 -3.95 8.44
N ARG A 645 -13.51 -3.71 7.13
CA ARG A 645 -13.22 -2.37 6.59
C ARG A 645 -14.38 -1.41 6.84
N LEU A 646 -15.62 -1.89 6.66
CA LEU A 646 -16.81 -1.11 7.01
C LEU A 646 -16.92 -0.82 8.52
N SER A 647 -16.59 -1.80 9.37
CA SER A 647 -16.55 -1.60 10.82
C SER A 647 -15.48 -0.58 11.22
N GLN A 648 -14.31 -0.61 10.58
CA GLN A 648 -13.27 0.40 10.80
C GLN A 648 -13.74 1.80 10.37
N PHE A 649 -14.38 1.93 9.20
CA PHE A 649 -14.96 3.19 8.76
C PHE A 649 -15.91 3.76 9.82
N ALA A 650 -16.84 2.95 10.33
CA ALA A 650 -17.77 3.39 11.38
C ALA A 650 -17.05 3.79 12.68
N HIS A 651 -16.05 3.01 13.10
CA HIS A 651 -15.26 3.32 14.29
C HIS A 651 -14.51 4.65 14.17
N LEU A 652 -13.89 4.92 13.01
CA LEU A 652 -13.20 6.18 12.76
C LEU A 652 -14.14 7.38 12.82
N LEU A 653 -15.38 7.23 12.35
CA LEU A 653 -16.39 8.29 12.43
C LEU A 653 -16.87 8.56 13.85
N ASP A 654 -17.05 7.51 14.65
CA ASP A 654 -17.60 7.61 16.01
C ASP A 654 -16.52 7.99 17.04
N GLY A 655 -15.26 7.61 16.81
CA GLY A 655 -14.14 7.78 17.74
C GLY A 655 -13.14 8.86 17.33
N GLU A 656 -12.42 8.67 16.22
CA GLU A 656 -11.29 9.52 15.86
C GLU A 656 -11.68 10.87 15.23
N LEU A 657 -12.71 10.88 14.37
CA LEU A 657 -13.11 12.10 13.67
C LEU A 657 -13.53 13.24 14.62
N PRO A 658 -14.30 13.01 15.71
CA PRO A 658 -14.59 14.03 16.71
C PRO A 658 -13.33 14.59 17.39
N LEU A 659 -12.34 13.74 17.68
CA LEU A 659 -11.07 14.16 18.28
C LEU A 659 -10.25 15.00 17.30
N LEU A 660 -10.20 14.61 16.03
CA LEU A 660 -9.55 15.40 14.98
C LEU A 660 -10.17 16.80 14.86
N LYS A 661 -11.52 16.88 14.87
CA LYS A 661 -12.23 18.18 14.84
C LYS A 661 -11.86 19.04 16.04
N GLN A 662 -11.76 18.45 17.23
CA GLN A 662 -11.35 19.15 18.44
C GLN A 662 -9.89 19.64 18.36
N ASP A 663 -8.97 18.76 17.96
CA ASP A 663 -7.53 19.04 17.90
C ASP A 663 -7.20 20.13 16.88
N LEU A 664 -7.93 20.17 15.75
CA LEU A 664 -7.77 21.19 14.70
C LEU A 664 -8.74 22.37 14.83
N ALA A 665 -9.54 22.43 15.89
CA ALA A 665 -10.56 23.47 16.12
C ALA A 665 -11.48 23.70 14.91
N ILE A 666 -11.96 22.61 14.29
CA ILE A 666 -12.85 22.65 13.12
C ILE A 666 -14.28 22.93 13.59
N GLU A 667 -14.80 24.11 13.25
CA GLU A 667 -16.14 24.56 13.64
C GLU A 667 -16.88 25.22 12.46
N GLY A 668 -18.21 25.35 12.56
CA GLY A 668 -19.01 26.17 11.65
C GLY A 668 -19.11 25.61 10.23
N GLU A 669 -18.71 26.39 9.23
CA GLU A 669 -18.81 26.01 7.81
C GLU A 669 -17.87 24.84 7.46
N ALA A 670 -16.66 24.81 8.02
CA ALA A 670 -15.69 23.74 7.79
C ALA A 670 -16.19 22.40 8.36
N GLU A 671 -16.82 22.42 9.53
CA GLU A 671 -17.42 21.23 10.15
C GLU A 671 -18.59 20.71 9.31
N GLN A 672 -19.48 21.59 8.85
CA GLN A 672 -20.62 21.21 8.00
C GLN A 672 -20.16 20.62 6.66
N ALA A 673 -19.08 21.16 6.09
CA ALA A 673 -18.49 20.64 4.86
C ALA A 673 -17.87 19.25 5.08
N LEU A 674 -17.14 19.06 6.18
CA LEU A 674 -16.56 17.75 6.54
C LEU A 674 -17.64 16.70 6.80
N ASP A 675 -18.70 17.05 7.52
CA ASP A 675 -19.84 16.15 7.75
C ASP A 675 -20.61 15.84 6.46
N GLY A 676 -20.70 16.82 5.55
CA GLY A 676 -21.24 16.63 4.20
C GLY A 676 -20.43 15.61 3.42
N TYR A 677 -19.11 15.77 3.43
CA TYR A 677 -18.20 14.88 2.74
C TYR A 677 -18.25 13.44 3.30
N VAL A 678 -18.35 13.27 4.61
CA VAL A 678 -18.56 11.94 5.22
C VAL A 678 -19.86 11.29 4.76
N ARG A 679 -20.96 12.06 4.63
CA ARG A 679 -22.22 11.53 4.08
C ARG A 679 -22.08 11.12 2.62
N GLU A 680 -21.35 11.89 1.82
CA GLU A 680 -21.07 11.53 0.42
C GLU A 680 -20.30 10.20 0.32
N LEU A 681 -19.35 9.93 1.22
CA LEU A 681 -18.68 8.62 1.27
C LEU A 681 -19.64 7.47 1.63
N GLN A 682 -20.62 7.72 2.51
CA GLN A 682 -21.67 6.76 2.85
C GLN A 682 -22.59 6.47 1.66
N ASP A 683 -23.04 7.52 0.96
CA ASP A 683 -23.83 7.42 -0.27
C ASP A 683 -23.06 6.67 -1.35
N TRP A 684 -21.77 6.99 -1.53
CA TRP A 684 -20.88 6.33 -2.47
C TRP A 684 -20.75 4.82 -2.23
N MET A 685 -20.48 4.39 -0.98
CA MET A 685 -20.41 2.96 -0.65
C MET A 685 -21.75 2.24 -0.88
N ALA A 686 -22.88 2.86 -0.50
CA ALA A 686 -24.21 2.31 -0.70
C ALA A 686 -24.55 2.18 -2.20
N ALA A 687 -24.19 3.19 -2.99
CA ALA A 687 -24.39 3.23 -4.44
C ALA A 687 -23.57 2.17 -5.17
N VAL A 688 -22.28 2.02 -4.82
CA VAL A 688 -21.42 1.00 -5.40
C VAL A 688 -22.00 -0.40 -5.16
N LEU A 689 -22.42 -0.70 -3.92
CA LEU A 689 -23.07 -1.98 -3.62
C LEU A 689 -24.37 -2.17 -4.40
N HIS A 690 -25.22 -1.14 -4.45
CA HIS A 690 -26.47 -1.20 -5.19
C HIS A 690 -26.25 -1.46 -6.68
N TRP A 691 -25.30 -0.76 -7.30
CA TRP A 691 -24.95 -0.94 -8.70
C TRP A 691 -24.47 -2.36 -9.00
N HIS A 692 -23.60 -2.94 -8.16
CA HIS A 692 -23.12 -4.32 -8.33
C HIS A 692 -24.23 -5.37 -8.22
N ARG A 693 -25.27 -5.09 -7.44
CA ARG A 693 -26.44 -5.98 -7.28
C ARG A 693 -27.41 -5.91 -8.47
N GLU A 694 -27.60 -4.72 -9.04
CA GLU A 694 -28.64 -4.48 -10.05
C GLU A 694 -28.13 -4.49 -11.49
N CYS A 695 -26.87 -4.14 -11.72
CA CYS A 695 -26.31 -4.16 -13.07
C CYS A 695 -26.19 -5.59 -13.59
N ARG A 696 -26.22 -5.74 -14.91
CA ARG A 696 -26.12 -7.05 -15.55
C ARG A 696 -24.68 -7.46 -15.84
N ARG A 697 -23.70 -6.55 -15.67
CA ARG A 697 -22.25 -6.78 -15.94
C ARG A 697 -21.71 -8.08 -15.36
N TYR A 698 -22.22 -8.50 -14.19
CA TYR A 698 -21.73 -9.67 -13.44
C TYR A 698 -22.66 -10.89 -13.50
N THR A 699 -23.80 -10.78 -14.19
CA THR A 699 -24.81 -11.85 -14.21
C THR A 699 -24.45 -12.97 -15.19
N ASP A 700 -24.80 -14.21 -14.83
CA ASP A 700 -24.56 -15.41 -15.63
C ASP A 700 -25.00 -15.30 -17.10
N ASP A 701 -26.20 -14.76 -17.34
CA ASP A 701 -26.75 -14.62 -18.69
C ASP A 701 -25.97 -13.59 -19.51
N ALA A 702 -25.67 -12.44 -18.91
CA ALA A 702 -24.91 -11.39 -19.56
C ALA A 702 -23.49 -11.83 -19.88
N LEU A 703 -22.78 -12.49 -18.94
CA LEU A 703 -21.43 -13.01 -19.18
C LEU A 703 -21.40 -13.98 -20.37
N ARG A 704 -22.33 -14.94 -20.42
CA ARG A 704 -22.44 -15.87 -21.56
C ARG A 704 -22.73 -15.16 -22.89
N ARG A 705 -23.55 -14.11 -22.86
CA ARG A 705 -23.90 -13.32 -24.05
C ARG A 705 -22.76 -12.40 -24.50
N HIS A 706 -22.08 -11.74 -23.56
CA HIS A 706 -21.02 -10.76 -23.83
C HIS A 706 -19.71 -11.38 -24.28
N PHE A 707 -19.43 -12.60 -23.83
CA PHE A 707 -18.22 -13.35 -24.18
C PHE A 707 -18.53 -14.56 -25.09
N ALA A 708 -19.72 -14.61 -25.69
CA ALA A 708 -20.03 -15.61 -26.71
C ALA A 708 -19.01 -15.49 -27.87
N PRO A 709 -18.49 -16.61 -28.41
CA PRO A 709 -17.66 -16.57 -29.60
C PRO A 709 -18.41 -15.83 -30.71
N SER A 710 -17.76 -14.83 -31.30
CA SER A 710 -18.37 -14.08 -32.40
C SER A 710 -18.73 -15.06 -33.52
N THR A 711 -20.02 -15.27 -33.75
CA THR A 711 -20.53 -16.10 -34.85
C THR A 711 -20.32 -15.44 -36.21
N ALA A 712 -19.67 -14.28 -36.27
CA ALA A 712 -19.27 -13.63 -37.50
C ALA A 712 -18.10 -14.40 -38.13
N VAL A 713 -18.44 -15.44 -38.88
CA VAL A 713 -17.65 -15.79 -40.07
C VAL A 713 -17.59 -14.53 -40.91
N ARG A 714 -16.47 -13.79 -40.87
CA ARG A 714 -16.17 -12.80 -41.90
C ARG A 714 -16.13 -13.57 -43.22
N PRO A 715 -16.98 -13.27 -44.23
CA PRO A 715 -16.88 -13.92 -45.52
C PRO A 715 -15.70 -13.30 -46.28
N GLU A 716 -14.48 -13.58 -45.82
CA GLU A 716 -13.24 -13.24 -46.53
C GLU A 716 -12.33 -14.46 -46.65
N LEU A 717 -12.92 -15.59 -47.03
CA LEU A 717 -12.20 -16.56 -47.85
C LEU A 717 -12.81 -16.48 -49.24
N GLY A 718 -12.27 -15.57 -50.04
CA GLY A 718 -12.46 -15.58 -51.48
C GLY A 718 -12.19 -16.98 -52.01
N THR A 719 -12.97 -17.40 -52.99
CA THR A 719 -12.98 -18.69 -53.70
C THR A 719 -11.62 -19.15 -54.29
N ALA A 720 -10.53 -18.45 -54.03
CA ALA A 720 -9.16 -18.82 -54.38
C ALA A 720 -8.52 -19.81 -53.39
N ALA A 721 -8.85 -19.77 -52.09
CA ALA A 721 -8.26 -20.69 -51.09
C ALA A 721 -8.80 -22.13 -51.20
N MET A 722 -10.07 -22.29 -51.62
CA MET A 722 -10.68 -23.61 -51.88
C MET A 722 -10.07 -24.34 -53.08
N ARG A 723 -9.46 -23.63 -54.05
CA ARG A 723 -8.79 -24.25 -55.20
C ARG A 723 -7.39 -24.80 -54.88
N ILE A 724 -6.73 -24.27 -53.86
CA ILE A 724 -5.40 -24.77 -53.44
C ILE A 724 -5.55 -26.12 -52.72
N LEU A 725 -6.63 -26.31 -51.95
CA LEU A 725 -6.91 -27.59 -51.30
C LEU A 725 -7.36 -28.70 -52.28
N GLU A 726 -8.00 -28.36 -53.40
CA GLU A 726 -8.31 -29.34 -54.47
C GLU A 726 -7.07 -29.75 -55.32
N THR A 727 -5.99 -28.97 -55.28
CA THR A 727 -4.76 -29.26 -56.06
C THR A 727 -3.72 -30.05 -55.24
N ILE A 728 -3.87 -30.14 -53.91
CA ILE A 728 -3.00 -30.93 -53.02
C ILE A 728 -3.60 -32.35 -52.77
N GLY A 729 -4.81 -32.62 -53.30
CA GLY A 729 -5.52 -33.89 -53.20
C GLY A 729 -5.62 -34.71 -54.49
N ARG A 730 -4.63 -34.65 -55.38
CA ARG A 730 -4.50 -35.59 -56.53
C ARG A 730 -3.07 -36.02 -56.78
#